data_AF-A0A258ZFE1-F1
#
_entry.id   AF-A0A258ZFE1-F1
#
_cell.length_a   1.000
_cell.length_b   1.000
_cell.length_c   1.000
_cell.angle_alpha   90.00
_cell.angle_beta   90.00
_cell.angle_gamma   90.00
#
_symmetry.space_group_name_H-M   'P 1'
#
loop_
_entity.id
_entity.type
_entity.pdbx_description
1 polymer ?
#
loop_
_entity_poly.entity_id
_entity_poly.type
_entity_poly.pdbx_seq_one_letter_code
_entity_poly.pdbx_strand_id
1 'polypeptide(L)'
;MDSSKMQCRLINARTRFIGKKQYMKSRHLHLAFLLLCGFYLPPAAASEPVMALDASQIPGVPVSLTHYITYLEDPSQALTLEDVQKPEHAANFKIDRKATESLGFGYTRSAYWLRLSLTNSGNRSVSRMIEVSYARLSSVQFHQPDSSGAYESLQTGQDYPMSTRPYRNRNFVFPVTLPAKATRVYYLRIQSSASLNLPLKLWSPQAFHIYERDDYVTQSIYYGMAIAMVLFNLLLFVALRDSMYLLYVGFVTFMSTSMSSQNGLAKEYFWPDAGEWSSIATSVGYSAAFITLLIFMQRMINTKKIIPRFNSVITAFVGIHIIFLIGFVFSLHNFVKPSALLFLTTALLILGTGLFCAFRRQRSAYLFLAAFLMLVNGIVVQVLMNYGILPINMFTLNALQIGSAFEMLLLALALADRFNVIRREKERSQAVALKVQQQLVETLQSSERELAQSRDAAEAANRAKSAFLANMSHEIRTPMNGIIGMTSIMQRGSVTPKQTEQLNKINTAAEHLLGIINDILDISKIEAGKLLLEEAPVSINKILGNVSTILSDRSKAKGIPILVESASLPPDLYGDPMRLQQALLNYATNAIKFTEKGEVTLRVFLQEQTEDAALLRFEVRDTGIGIPAETLPQLFSAFEQADNSTTRKYGGTGLGLAITRRLARLMGGQAGVESTPGAGSTFWFTASLIKKSGESALASNTENADAEAVIRQRFHGRHILVVDDEPLNREVAHEQLQNAGLDVDTAEDGAEAVVMARHKNYAAIFMDMQMPNMDGLDATRQIREISGYLDTPIIAITGNAFSEDKKRCIEAGMDDFLTKPIYPEVLFSTLLRWLEKLPK
;
A
#
# COMPACT_ATOMS: atom_id res chain seq x y z
N MET A 1 -2.38 -32.04 44.09
CA MET A 1 -3.38 -33.07 43.73
C MET A 1 -4.44 -32.42 42.84
N ASP A 2 -4.81 -33.11 41.77
CA ASP A 2 -5.93 -32.83 40.84
C ASP A 2 -5.98 -31.51 40.04
N SER A 3 -5.15 -31.42 38.99
CA SER A 3 -5.60 -30.76 37.74
C SER A 3 -5.15 -31.47 36.45
N SER A 4 -4.12 -32.31 36.49
CA SER A 4 -3.67 -33.07 35.31
C SER A 4 -4.56 -34.27 34.94
N LYS A 5 -5.40 -34.77 35.87
CA LYS A 5 -6.36 -35.87 35.61
C LYS A 5 -7.65 -35.40 34.93
N MET A 6 -7.96 -34.11 34.89
CA MET A 6 -9.18 -33.58 34.26
C MET A 6 -8.98 -33.28 32.77
N GLN A 7 -7.78 -32.87 32.35
CA GLN A 7 -7.45 -32.66 30.93
C GLN A 7 -7.37 -33.97 30.12
N CYS A 8 -6.98 -35.08 30.74
CA CYS A 8 -6.90 -36.38 30.07
C CYS A 8 -8.29 -37.06 29.88
N ARG A 9 -9.31 -36.62 30.62
CA ARG A 9 -10.70 -37.11 30.46
C ARG A 9 -11.52 -36.32 29.44
N LEU A 10 -11.20 -35.05 29.19
CA LEU A 10 -11.85 -34.24 28.15
C LEU A 10 -11.33 -34.53 26.72
N ILE A 11 -10.10 -35.00 26.59
CA ILE A 11 -9.55 -35.44 25.29
C ILE A 11 -10.13 -36.81 24.87
N ASN A 12 -10.47 -37.69 25.82
CA ASN A 12 -11.10 -38.99 25.54
C ASN A 12 -12.64 -38.94 25.40
N ALA A 13 -13.29 -37.85 25.76
CA ALA A 13 -14.74 -37.65 25.55
C ALA A 13 -15.06 -37.09 24.15
N ARG A 14 -14.13 -36.35 23.51
CA ARG A 14 -14.31 -35.84 22.13
C ARG A 14 -13.97 -36.84 21.03
N THR A 15 -13.23 -37.91 21.34
CA THR A 15 -12.96 -39.04 20.42
C THR A 15 -13.99 -40.18 20.50
N ARG A 16 -14.98 -40.11 21.41
CA ARG A 16 -16.09 -41.09 21.49
C ARG A 16 -17.43 -40.61 20.92
N PHE A 17 -17.50 -39.40 20.37
CA PHE A 17 -18.70 -38.88 19.67
C PHE A 17 -18.50 -38.72 18.14
N ILE A 18 -17.52 -39.41 17.56
CA ILE A 18 -17.31 -39.52 16.10
C ILE A 18 -17.44 -41.00 15.61
N GLY A 19 -17.79 -41.92 16.51
CA GLY A 19 -17.91 -43.35 16.21
C GLY A 19 -19.31 -43.91 16.42
N LYS A 20 -20.36 -43.28 15.87
CA LYS A 20 -21.72 -43.87 15.81
C LYS A 20 -22.60 -43.16 14.74
N LYS A 21 -22.20 -43.28 13.47
CA LYS A 21 -23.12 -43.31 12.32
C LYS A 21 -22.83 -44.63 11.60
N GLN A 22 -23.27 -45.73 12.19
CA GLN A 22 -24.50 -46.40 11.74
C GLN A 22 -24.42 -46.71 10.24
N TYR A 23 -23.70 -47.79 9.93
CA TYR A 23 -24.12 -48.91 9.08
C TYR A 23 -25.45 -48.69 8.32
N MET A 24 -25.49 -47.73 7.40
CA MET A 24 -26.42 -47.75 6.26
C MET A 24 -25.73 -48.58 5.18
N LYS A 25 -25.95 -49.89 5.34
CA LYS A 25 -25.73 -50.94 4.35
C LYS A 25 -25.88 -50.38 2.94
N SER A 26 -24.80 -50.40 2.16
CA SER A 26 -24.53 -51.27 1.00
C SER A 26 -25.68 -52.04 0.31
N ARG A 27 -26.96 -51.73 0.57
CA ARG A 27 -28.12 -52.32 -0.11
C ARG A 27 -28.61 -51.45 -1.26
N HIS A 28 -28.39 -50.14 -1.24
CA HIS A 28 -28.88 -49.25 -2.32
C HIS A 28 -27.96 -49.19 -3.54
N LEU A 29 -26.65 -49.44 -3.38
CA LEU A 29 -25.73 -49.51 -4.52
C LEU A 29 -25.87 -50.85 -5.28
N HIS A 30 -26.22 -51.93 -4.58
CA HIS A 30 -26.60 -53.19 -5.21
C HIS A 30 -28.04 -53.15 -5.75
N LEU A 31 -28.94 -52.34 -5.18
CA LEU A 31 -30.28 -52.11 -5.73
C LEU A 31 -30.23 -51.34 -7.05
N ALA A 32 -29.30 -50.41 -7.23
CA ALA A 32 -29.09 -49.71 -8.51
C ALA A 32 -28.45 -50.62 -9.59
N PHE A 33 -27.69 -51.63 -9.19
CA PHE A 33 -27.13 -52.65 -10.09
C PHE A 33 -28.12 -53.81 -10.37
N LEU A 34 -29.01 -54.12 -9.41
CA LEU A 34 -30.09 -55.11 -9.55
C LEU A 34 -31.35 -54.55 -10.26
N LEU A 35 -31.57 -53.22 -10.24
CA LEU A 35 -32.58 -52.55 -11.07
C LEU A 35 -32.21 -52.53 -12.57
N LEU A 36 -31.02 -53.00 -12.93
CA LEU A 36 -30.53 -53.11 -14.30
C LEU A 36 -30.68 -54.53 -14.90
N CYS A 37 -31.17 -55.52 -14.14
CA CYS A 37 -31.25 -56.92 -14.58
C CYS A 37 -32.64 -57.58 -14.39
N GLY A 38 -33.71 -56.81 -14.23
CA GLY A 38 -35.06 -57.34 -14.09
C GLY A 38 -35.95 -57.00 -15.28
N PHE A 39 -36.45 -58.04 -15.96
CA PHE A 39 -37.45 -58.07 -17.04
C PHE A 39 -36.93 -57.90 -18.49
N TYR A 40 -36.71 -59.01 -19.18
CA TYR A 40 -37.70 -59.61 -20.10
C TYR A 40 -37.19 -60.95 -20.66
N LEU A 41 -38.00 -62.01 -20.59
CA LEU A 41 -37.87 -63.15 -21.50
C LEU A 41 -38.38 -62.70 -22.88
N PRO A 42 -37.72 -63.07 -24.00
CA PRO A 42 -38.28 -62.80 -25.31
C PRO A 42 -39.53 -63.69 -25.51
N PRO A 43 -40.65 -63.15 -26.01
CA PRO A 43 -41.69 -64.02 -26.54
C PRO A 43 -41.16 -64.65 -27.83
N ALA A 44 -40.93 -65.96 -27.78
CA ALA A 44 -40.83 -66.77 -28.97
C ALA A 44 -42.25 -66.97 -29.53
N ALA A 45 -42.58 -66.26 -30.60
CA ALA A 45 -43.63 -66.64 -31.53
C ALA A 45 -43.29 -66.02 -32.89
N ALA A 46 -42.56 -66.77 -33.71
CA ALA A 46 -42.47 -66.49 -35.14
C ALA A 46 -43.83 -66.83 -35.76
N SER A 47 -44.69 -65.82 -35.93
CA SER A 47 -45.82 -65.90 -36.84
C SER A 47 -45.33 -65.82 -38.28
N GLU A 48 -46.00 -66.53 -39.20
CA GLU A 48 -45.74 -66.45 -40.64
C GLU A 48 -45.71 -64.99 -41.14
N PRO A 49 -44.90 -64.67 -42.18
CA PRO A 49 -44.75 -63.31 -42.66
C PRO A 49 -46.06 -62.81 -43.28
N VAL A 50 -46.83 -62.03 -42.52
CA VAL A 50 -47.95 -61.27 -43.04
C VAL A 50 -47.37 -60.12 -43.86
N MET A 51 -47.31 -60.31 -45.19
CA MET A 51 -46.67 -59.39 -46.14
C MET A 51 -47.47 -58.09 -46.39
N ALA A 52 -48.64 -57.93 -45.79
CA ALA A 52 -49.46 -56.73 -45.91
C ALA A 52 -50.05 -56.32 -44.57
N LEU A 53 -49.70 -55.14 -44.08
CA LEU A 53 -50.27 -54.59 -42.85
C LEU A 53 -51.64 -53.96 -43.16
N ASP A 54 -52.68 -54.38 -42.45
CA ASP A 54 -53.99 -53.74 -42.56
C ASP A 54 -54.00 -52.40 -41.83
N ALA A 55 -53.85 -51.34 -42.60
CA ALA A 55 -53.83 -49.98 -42.13
C ALA A 55 -55.15 -49.56 -41.48
N SER A 56 -56.29 -50.22 -41.77
CA SER A 56 -57.59 -49.86 -41.21
C SER A 56 -57.76 -50.26 -39.74
N GLN A 57 -57.02 -51.26 -39.28
CA GLN A 57 -57.15 -51.86 -37.93
C GLN A 57 -56.07 -51.39 -36.95
N ILE A 58 -55.37 -50.30 -37.25
CA ILE A 58 -54.31 -49.77 -36.39
C ILE A 58 -54.91 -49.22 -35.10
N PRO A 59 -54.44 -49.66 -33.92
CA PRO A 59 -54.88 -49.15 -32.62
C PRO A 59 -54.44 -47.69 -32.40
N GLY A 60 -54.83 -47.07 -31.28
CA GLY A 60 -54.37 -45.73 -30.91
C GLY A 60 -52.86 -45.59 -30.61
N VAL A 61 -52.07 -46.64 -30.85
CA VAL A 61 -50.62 -46.76 -30.56
C VAL A 61 -49.87 -47.00 -31.87
N PRO A 62 -48.66 -46.46 -32.06
CA PRO A 62 -47.86 -46.68 -33.26
C PRO A 62 -47.56 -48.16 -33.50
N VAL A 63 -47.59 -48.56 -34.78
CA VAL A 63 -47.16 -49.89 -35.21
C VAL A 63 -45.78 -49.79 -35.82
N SER A 64 -44.84 -50.61 -35.35
CA SER A 64 -43.51 -50.74 -35.98
C SER A 64 -43.67 -51.35 -37.37
N LEU A 65 -43.15 -50.67 -38.38
CA LEU A 65 -43.17 -51.13 -39.77
C LEU A 65 -42.01 -52.06 -40.10
N THR A 66 -41.01 -52.18 -39.23
CA THR A 66 -39.77 -52.95 -39.44
C THR A 66 -40.06 -54.42 -39.79
N HIS A 67 -41.12 -55.02 -39.24
CA HIS A 67 -41.53 -56.40 -39.53
C HIS A 67 -42.32 -56.56 -40.85
N TYR A 68 -42.82 -55.47 -41.43
CA TYR A 68 -43.66 -55.44 -42.63
C TYR A 68 -42.92 -54.88 -43.85
N ILE A 69 -41.65 -54.51 -43.68
CA ILE A 69 -40.81 -53.95 -44.73
C ILE A 69 -39.86 -55.01 -45.25
N THR A 70 -39.69 -55.05 -46.56
CA THR A 70 -38.59 -55.75 -47.20
C THR A 70 -37.59 -54.74 -47.73
N TYR A 71 -36.30 -55.10 -47.76
CA TYR A 71 -35.24 -54.18 -48.19
C TYR A 71 -34.32 -54.79 -49.25
N LEU A 72 -33.80 -53.95 -50.13
CA LEU A 72 -32.80 -54.27 -51.14
C LEU A 72 -31.64 -53.29 -51.00
N GLU A 73 -30.43 -53.82 -50.89
CA GLU A 73 -29.20 -53.01 -50.87
C GLU A 73 -28.80 -52.68 -52.31
N ASP A 74 -28.47 -51.42 -52.57
CA ASP A 74 -27.99 -50.88 -53.83
C ASP A 74 -26.57 -50.30 -53.64
N PRO A 75 -25.51 -51.12 -53.76
CA PRO A 75 -24.13 -50.67 -53.56
C PRO A 75 -23.64 -49.69 -54.63
N SER A 76 -24.17 -49.77 -55.86
CA SER A 76 -23.82 -48.87 -56.96
C SER A 76 -24.57 -47.55 -56.92
N GLN A 77 -25.62 -47.45 -56.08
CA GLN A 77 -26.52 -46.30 -55.97
C GLN A 77 -27.27 -45.97 -57.27
N ALA A 78 -27.27 -46.88 -58.25
CA ALA A 78 -27.74 -46.61 -59.61
C ALA A 78 -29.15 -47.15 -59.89
N LEU A 79 -29.74 -47.95 -59.00
CA LEU A 79 -31.04 -48.55 -59.24
C LEU A 79 -32.15 -47.48 -59.19
N THR A 80 -33.04 -47.51 -60.18
CA THR A 80 -34.23 -46.65 -60.26
C THR A 80 -35.49 -47.38 -59.78
N LEU A 81 -36.61 -46.66 -59.62
CA LEU A 81 -37.89 -47.27 -59.25
C LEU A 81 -38.32 -48.34 -60.27
N GLU A 82 -38.14 -48.08 -61.56
CA GLU A 82 -38.47 -49.04 -62.62
C GLU A 82 -37.62 -50.31 -62.51
N ASP A 83 -36.33 -50.16 -62.18
CA ASP A 83 -35.44 -51.31 -62.03
C ASP A 83 -35.83 -52.20 -60.86
N VAL A 84 -36.17 -51.62 -59.70
CA VAL A 84 -36.56 -52.39 -58.51
C VAL A 84 -37.95 -53.02 -58.62
N GLN A 85 -38.78 -52.55 -59.57
CA GLN A 85 -40.08 -53.15 -59.90
C GLN A 85 -39.97 -54.33 -60.87
N LYS A 86 -38.87 -54.46 -61.63
CA LYS A 86 -38.64 -55.61 -62.51
C LYS A 86 -38.60 -56.92 -61.69
N PRO A 87 -39.13 -58.04 -62.23
CA PRO A 87 -39.23 -59.31 -61.49
C PRO A 87 -37.90 -59.80 -60.90
N GLU A 88 -36.80 -59.60 -61.62
CA GLU A 88 -35.45 -60.00 -61.18
C GLU A 88 -35.01 -59.31 -59.89
N HIS A 89 -35.24 -57.99 -59.77
CA HIS A 89 -34.89 -57.24 -58.57
C HIS A 89 -35.95 -57.32 -57.48
N ALA A 90 -37.23 -57.40 -57.85
CA ALA A 90 -38.34 -57.54 -56.91
C ALA A 90 -38.23 -58.84 -56.08
N ALA A 91 -37.67 -59.91 -56.65
CA ALA A 91 -37.41 -61.17 -55.94
C ALA A 91 -36.24 -61.08 -54.94
N ASN A 92 -35.34 -60.10 -55.08
CA ASN A 92 -34.14 -59.96 -54.25
C ASN A 92 -34.35 -59.13 -52.97
N PHE A 93 -35.57 -58.61 -52.75
CA PHE A 93 -35.92 -57.94 -51.51
C PHE A 93 -35.87 -58.92 -50.32
N LYS A 94 -35.02 -58.61 -49.35
CA LYS A 94 -34.78 -59.41 -48.16
C LYS A 94 -35.76 -59.02 -47.05
N ILE A 95 -36.17 -60.01 -46.26
CA ILE A 95 -36.91 -59.80 -45.00
C ILE A 95 -35.90 -59.91 -43.86
N ASP A 96 -35.86 -58.92 -42.97
CA ASP A 96 -35.10 -59.06 -41.73
C ASP A 96 -35.88 -59.95 -40.75
N ARG A 97 -35.47 -61.21 -40.63
CA ARG A 97 -36.10 -62.20 -39.73
C ARG A 97 -35.70 -62.01 -38.26
N LYS A 98 -34.73 -61.14 -37.97
CA LYS A 98 -34.34 -60.76 -36.60
C LYS A 98 -34.86 -59.38 -36.20
N ALA A 99 -35.71 -58.76 -37.03
CA ALA A 99 -36.15 -57.38 -36.90
C ALA A 99 -36.51 -57.06 -35.44
N THR A 100 -35.70 -56.20 -34.83
CA THR A 100 -36.03 -55.45 -33.62
C THR A 100 -36.92 -54.26 -34.02
N GLU A 101 -37.15 -53.28 -33.14
CA GLU A 101 -37.93 -52.09 -33.49
C GLU A 101 -37.28 -51.20 -34.58
N SER A 102 -36.09 -51.53 -35.11
CA SER A 102 -35.38 -50.74 -36.14
C SER A 102 -34.47 -51.58 -37.06
N LEU A 103 -34.34 -51.21 -38.35
CA LEU A 103 -33.39 -51.82 -39.29
C LEU A 103 -32.00 -51.16 -39.16
N GLY A 104 -31.00 -51.91 -38.70
CA GLY A 104 -29.63 -51.42 -38.53
C GLY A 104 -28.69 -51.89 -39.65
N PHE A 105 -28.16 -50.94 -40.44
CA PHE A 105 -27.19 -51.23 -41.51
C PHE A 105 -25.77 -50.72 -41.19
N GLY A 106 -25.58 -50.03 -40.07
CA GLY A 106 -24.28 -49.50 -39.65
C GLY A 106 -23.77 -48.41 -40.60
N TYR A 107 -22.45 -48.23 -40.69
CA TYR A 107 -21.86 -47.26 -41.62
C TYR A 107 -21.68 -47.87 -43.01
N THR A 108 -22.56 -47.51 -43.92
CA THR A 108 -22.63 -48.05 -45.29
C THR A 108 -22.57 -46.91 -46.32
N ARG A 109 -22.08 -47.23 -47.53
CA ARG A 109 -22.13 -46.32 -48.68
C ARG A 109 -23.27 -46.66 -49.63
N SER A 110 -23.93 -47.81 -49.44
CA SER A 110 -25.00 -48.27 -50.31
C SER A 110 -26.25 -47.40 -50.11
N ALA A 111 -27.04 -47.24 -51.17
CA ALA A 111 -28.43 -46.83 -51.02
C ALA A 111 -29.25 -48.07 -50.61
N TYR A 112 -30.34 -47.88 -49.87
CA TYR A 112 -31.25 -48.96 -49.53
C TYR A 112 -32.64 -48.65 -50.06
N TRP A 113 -33.21 -49.61 -50.76
CA TRP A 113 -34.60 -49.60 -51.20
C TRP A 113 -35.44 -50.36 -50.19
N LEU A 114 -36.49 -49.73 -49.68
CA LEU A 114 -37.49 -50.34 -48.80
C LEU A 114 -38.79 -50.48 -49.56
N ARG A 115 -39.46 -51.62 -49.44
CA ARG A 115 -40.77 -51.89 -50.01
C ARG A 115 -41.76 -52.18 -48.88
N LEU A 116 -42.86 -51.44 -48.88
CA LEU A 116 -43.92 -51.54 -47.86
C LEU A 116 -45.27 -51.75 -48.55
N SER A 117 -46.01 -52.78 -48.15
CA SER A 117 -47.38 -53.04 -48.64
C SER A 117 -48.40 -52.75 -47.53
N LEU A 118 -49.31 -51.80 -47.77
CA LEU A 118 -50.38 -51.45 -46.85
C LEU A 118 -51.73 -51.77 -47.49
N THR A 119 -52.59 -52.48 -46.76
CA THR A 119 -53.95 -52.82 -47.17
C THR A 119 -54.95 -52.03 -46.33
N ASN A 120 -56.05 -51.59 -46.92
CA ASN A 120 -57.21 -51.07 -46.20
C ASN A 120 -58.38 -52.02 -46.44
N SER A 121 -58.67 -52.92 -45.50
CA SER A 121 -59.82 -53.82 -45.61
C SER A 121 -61.17 -53.13 -45.31
N GLY A 122 -61.11 -51.90 -44.77
CA GLY A 122 -62.27 -51.12 -44.38
C GLY A 122 -63.07 -50.56 -45.56
N ASN A 123 -64.32 -50.18 -45.27
CA ASN A 123 -65.26 -49.59 -46.23
C ASN A 123 -65.08 -48.07 -46.43
N ARG A 124 -64.11 -47.44 -45.77
CA ARG A 124 -63.81 -46.01 -45.88
C ARG A 124 -62.33 -45.82 -46.14
N SER A 125 -61.99 -44.72 -46.82
CA SER A 125 -60.58 -44.34 -46.97
C SER A 125 -59.97 -44.01 -45.60
N VAL A 126 -58.74 -44.44 -45.37
CA VAL A 126 -58.00 -44.18 -44.13
C VAL A 126 -56.75 -43.36 -44.42
N SER A 127 -56.53 -42.32 -43.62
CA SER A 127 -55.30 -41.52 -43.65
C SER A 127 -54.33 -42.04 -42.59
N ARG A 128 -53.05 -42.15 -42.94
CA ARG A 128 -51.97 -42.62 -42.06
C ARG A 128 -50.73 -41.75 -42.24
N MET A 129 -49.88 -41.75 -41.22
CA MET A 129 -48.57 -41.09 -41.27
C MET A 129 -47.49 -42.16 -41.19
N ILE A 130 -46.65 -42.27 -42.22
CA ILE A 130 -45.43 -43.09 -42.18
C ILE A 130 -44.31 -42.21 -41.64
N GLU A 131 -43.80 -42.54 -40.45
CA GLU A 131 -42.68 -41.83 -39.84
C GLU A 131 -41.41 -42.67 -39.98
N VAL A 132 -40.34 -42.03 -40.45
CA VAL A 132 -38.96 -42.50 -40.28
C VAL A 132 -38.34 -41.65 -39.15
N SER A 133 -38.28 -42.22 -37.94
CA SER A 133 -37.80 -41.53 -36.73
C SER A 133 -36.27 -41.41 -36.68
N TYR A 134 -35.68 -40.95 -37.78
CA TYR A 134 -34.24 -40.81 -37.95
C TYR A 134 -33.90 -39.58 -38.77
N ALA A 135 -33.66 -38.46 -38.09
CA ALA A 135 -33.44 -37.17 -38.72
C ALA A 135 -32.16 -37.09 -39.58
N ARG A 136 -31.22 -38.04 -39.48
CA ARG A 136 -29.87 -37.98 -40.09
C ARG A 136 -29.78 -38.61 -41.50
N LEU A 137 -30.90 -38.88 -42.16
CA LEU A 137 -30.89 -39.36 -43.54
C LEU A 137 -30.48 -38.22 -44.48
N SER A 138 -29.40 -38.44 -45.22
CA SER A 138 -28.87 -37.53 -46.24
C SER A 138 -29.88 -37.30 -47.34
N SER A 139 -30.43 -38.39 -47.87
CA SER A 139 -31.41 -38.40 -48.96
C SER A 139 -32.47 -39.48 -48.71
N VAL A 140 -33.72 -39.13 -48.95
CA VAL A 140 -34.92 -39.96 -48.86
C VAL A 140 -35.78 -39.68 -50.07
N GLN A 141 -35.98 -40.68 -50.91
CA GLN A 141 -36.96 -40.64 -51.99
C GLN A 141 -38.14 -41.52 -51.59
N PHE A 142 -39.34 -40.95 -51.60
CA PHE A 142 -40.59 -41.64 -51.27
C PHE A 142 -41.44 -41.75 -52.53
N HIS A 143 -41.76 -42.98 -52.92
CA HIS A 143 -42.55 -43.28 -54.10
C HIS A 143 -43.92 -43.82 -53.67
N GLN A 144 -44.98 -43.12 -54.07
CA GLN A 144 -46.36 -43.48 -53.76
C GLN A 144 -47.22 -43.61 -55.03
N PRO A 145 -48.17 -44.55 -55.07
CA PRO A 145 -49.09 -44.68 -56.20
C PRO A 145 -50.17 -43.59 -56.17
N ASP A 146 -50.41 -42.96 -57.31
CA ASP A 146 -51.47 -41.98 -57.53
C ASP A 146 -52.84 -42.66 -57.71
N SER A 147 -53.86 -41.93 -58.17
CA SER A 147 -55.18 -42.49 -58.46
C SER A 147 -55.23 -43.35 -59.73
N SER A 148 -54.26 -43.22 -60.63
CA SER A 148 -54.15 -43.97 -61.89
C SER A 148 -53.31 -45.26 -61.77
N GLY A 149 -52.59 -45.41 -60.66
CA GLY A 149 -51.63 -46.48 -60.41
C GLY A 149 -50.19 -46.15 -60.83
N ALA A 150 -49.95 -44.97 -61.39
CA ALA A 150 -48.61 -44.44 -61.65
C ALA A 150 -47.96 -43.99 -60.33
N TYR A 151 -46.63 -43.98 -60.28
CA TYR A 151 -45.90 -43.59 -59.06
C TYR A 151 -45.46 -42.12 -59.12
N GLU A 152 -45.87 -41.37 -58.10
CA GLU A 152 -45.32 -40.06 -57.79
C GLU A 152 -44.12 -40.22 -56.85
N SER A 153 -43.04 -39.48 -57.12
CA SER A 153 -41.79 -39.54 -56.37
C SER A 153 -41.51 -38.21 -55.68
N LEU A 154 -41.35 -38.24 -54.36
CA LEU A 154 -40.95 -37.08 -53.57
C LEU A 154 -39.52 -37.27 -53.08
N GLN A 155 -38.69 -36.24 -53.20
CA GLN A 155 -37.30 -36.24 -52.74
C GLN A 155 -37.11 -35.27 -51.58
N THR A 156 -36.52 -35.75 -50.49
CA THR A 156 -36.22 -34.97 -49.29
C THR A 156 -34.99 -35.53 -48.58
N GLY A 157 -34.55 -34.93 -47.47
CA GLY A 157 -33.37 -35.36 -46.73
C GLY A 157 -32.72 -34.23 -45.92
N GLN A 158 -31.61 -34.53 -45.26
CA GLN A 158 -30.74 -33.53 -44.63
C GLN A 158 -30.06 -32.62 -45.66
N ASP A 159 -29.69 -33.18 -46.82
CA ASP A 159 -29.00 -32.46 -47.89
C ASP A 159 -29.95 -31.53 -48.68
N TYR A 160 -31.26 -31.69 -48.49
CA TYR A 160 -32.30 -30.90 -49.17
C TYR A 160 -32.88 -29.81 -48.25
N PRO A 161 -33.47 -28.73 -48.80
CA PRO A 161 -34.18 -27.73 -48.03
C PRO A 161 -35.34 -28.31 -47.23
N MET A 162 -35.63 -27.75 -46.06
CA MET A 162 -36.73 -28.20 -45.20
C MET A 162 -38.11 -28.12 -45.87
N SER A 163 -38.28 -27.22 -46.84
CA SER A 163 -39.49 -27.07 -47.66
C SER A 163 -39.82 -28.28 -48.53
N THR A 164 -38.83 -29.16 -48.80
CA THR A 164 -39.05 -30.42 -49.53
C THR A 164 -39.77 -31.48 -48.69
N ARG A 165 -39.89 -31.28 -47.37
CA ARG A 165 -40.58 -32.24 -46.51
C ARG A 165 -42.09 -32.14 -46.71
N PRO A 166 -42.78 -33.26 -46.98
CA PRO A 166 -44.23 -33.26 -47.20
C PRO A 166 -45.02 -32.94 -45.93
N TYR A 167 -44.44 -33.20 -44.75
CA TYR A 167 -44.94 -32.78 -43.46
C TYR A 167 -43.81 -32.13 -42.67
N ARG A 168 -44.04 -30.92 -42.16
CA ARG A 168 -43.02 -30.15 -41.43
C ARG A 168 -42.81 -30.73 -40.03
N ASN A 169 -41.80 -31.58 -39.90
CA ASN A 169 -41.39 -32.20 -38.64
C ASN A 169 -39.88 -32.46 -38.66
N ARG A 170 -39.23 -32.52 -37.49
CA ARG A 170 -37.80 -32.85 -37.36
C ARG A 170 -37.43 -34.24 -37.90
N ASN A 171 -38.35 -35.20 -37.83
CA ASN A 171 -38.27 -36.52 -38.46
C ASN A 171 -38.92 -36.50 -39.85
N PHE A 172 -38.69 -37.55 -40.66
CA PHE A 172 -39.31 -37.66 -41.98
C PHE A 172 -40.69 -38.28 -41.83
N VAL A 173 -41.73 -37.56 -42.22
CA VAL A 173 -43.12 -37.98 -42.07
C VAL A 173 -43.81 -37.86 -43.43
N PHE A 174 -44.40 -38.97 -43.89
CA PHE A 174 -45.10 -39.07 -45.17
C PHE A 174 -46.59 -39.34 -44.92
N PRO A 175 -47.47 -38.34 -45.10
CA PRO A 175 -48.90 -38.52 -45.05
C PRO A 175 -49.37 -39.35 -46.25
N VAL A 176 -50.06 -40.46 -46.00
CA VAL A 176 -50.60 -41.33 -47.05
C VAL A 176 -52.11 -41.55 -46.86
N THR A 177 -52.84 -41.66 -47.97
CA THR A 177 -54.27 -41.98 -47.95
C THR A 177 -54.51 -43.28 -48.71
N LEU A 178 -55.16 -44.23 -48.04
CA LEU A 178 -55.51 -45.54 -48.61
C LEU A 178 -57.01 -45.58 -48.90
N PRO A 179 -57.44 -45.74 -50.16
CA PRO A 179 -58.84 -45.94 -50.52
C PRO A 179 -59.45 -47.16 -49.83
N ALA A 180 -60.78 -47.19 -49.70
CA ALA A 180 -61.50 -48.34 -49.18
C ALA A 180 -61.23 -49.60 -50.03
N LYS A 181 -61.03 -50.75 -49.37
CA LYS A 181 -60.78 -52.07 -50.01
C LYS A 181 -59.62 -52.09 -51.01
N ALA A 182 -58.58 -51.29 -50.78
CA ALA A 182 -57.42 -51.19 -51.66
C ALA A 182 -56.13 -51.59 -50.95
N THR A 183 -55.20 -52.17 -51.72
CA THR A 183 -53.81 -52.39 -51.30
C THR A 183 -52.90 -51.47 -52.11
N ARG A 184 -52.00 -50.76 -51.43
CA ARG A 184 -51.00 -49.87 -52.03
C ARG A 184 -49.61 -50.29 -51.61
N VAL A 185 -48.68 -50.28 -52.55
CA VAL A 185 -47.26 -50.54 -52.32
C VAL A 185 -46.51 -49.22 -52.38
N TYR A 186 -45.68 -48.98 -51.38
CA TYR A 186 -44.83 -47.80 -51.27
C TYR A 186 -43.37 -48.23 -51.36
N TYR A 187 -42.54 -47.40 -52.01
CA TYR A 187 -41.10 -47.61 -52.07
C TYR A 187 -40.37 -46.42 -51.45
N LEU A 188 -39.34 -46.70 -50.64
CA LEU A 188 -38.45 -45.68 -50.10
C LEU A 188 -37.03 -45.97 -50.56
N ARG A 189 -36.35 -45.03 -51.18
CA ARG A 189 -34.90 -45.09 -51.41
C ARG A 189 -34.20 -44.16 -50.43
N ILE A 190 -33.34 -44.71 -49.58
CA ILE A 190 -32.71 -43.99 -48.47
C ILE A 190 -31.18 -44.08 -48.53
N GLN A 191 -30.54 -42.99 -48.13
CA GLN A 191 -29.09 -42.86 -48.04
C GLN A 191 -28.71 -42.01 -46.82
N SER A 192 -27.58 -42.35 -46.19
CA SER A 192 -27.10 -41.67 -44.99
C SER A 192 -25.58 -41.51 -45.03
N SER A 193 -25.09 -40.32 -44.68
CA SER A 193 -23.68 -40.01 -44.44
C SER A 193 -23.21 -40.42 -43.03
N ALA A 194 -24.17 -40.71 -42.14
CA ALA A 194 -23.95 -41.26 -40.79
C ALA A 194 -24.30 -42.76 -40.73
N SER A 195 -24.11 -43.39 -39.56
CA SER A 195 -24.57 -44.75 -39.31
C SER A 195 -26.06 -44.89 -39.65
N LEU A 196 -26.47 -45.86 -40.46
CA LEU A 196 -27.86 -46.03 -40.85
C LEU A 196 -28.59 -46.94 -39.85
N ASN A 197 -29.53 -46.35 -39.10
CA ASN A 197 -30.47 -47.07 -38.25
C ASN A 197 -31.88 -46.51 -38.49
N LEU A 198 -32.83 -47.37 -38.84
CA LEU A 198 -34.13 -46.96 -39.40
C LEU A 198 -35.28 -47.52 -38.56
N PRO A 199 -35.69 -46.79 -37.52
CA PRO A 199 -37.00 -46.98 -36.91
C PRO A 199 -38.08 -46.43 -37.85
N LEU A 200 -38.94 -47.32 -38.37
CA LEU A 200 -40.11 -46.95 -39.17
C LEU A 200 -41.39 -47.25 -38.40
N LYS A 201 -42.30 -46.28 -38.34
CA LYS A 201 -43.56 -46.39 -37.61
C LYS A 201 -44.73 -45.93 -38.46
N LEU A 202 -45.88 -46.57 -38.26
CA LEU A 202 -47.15 -46.19 -38.86
C LEU A 202 -48.08 -45.66 -37.78
N TRP A 203 -48.62 -44.47 -38.02
CA TRP A 203 -49.46 -43.76 -37.07
C TRP A 203 -50.83 -43.42 -37.64
N SER A 204 -51.82 -43.33 -36.76
CA SER A 204 -53.02 -42.53 -37.04
C SER A 204 -52.67 -41.03 -36.91
N PRO A 205 -53.31 -40.13 -37.68
CA PRO A 205 -53.04 -38.70 -37.59
C PRO A 205 -53.20 -38.14 -36.17
N GLN A 206 -54.27 -38.54 -35.44
CA GLN A 206 -54.47 -38.05 -34.07
C GLN A 206 -53.37 -38.51 -33.10
N ALA A 207 -52.98 -39.79 -33.15
CA ALA A 207 -51.93 -40.30 -32.29
C ALA A 207 -50.56 -39.66 -32.59
N PHE A 208 -50.28 -39.39 -33.87
CA PHE A 208 -49.06 -38.72 -34.30
C PHE A 208 -48.98 -37.29 -33.76
N HIS A 209 -50.05 -36.49 -33.84
CA HIS A 209 -50.04 -35.13 -33.31
C HIS A 209 -49.85 -35.07 -31.78
N ILE A 210 -50.39 -36.03 -31.04
CA ILE A 210 -50.15 -36.14 -29.58
C ILE A 210 -48.68 -36.46 -29.32
N TYR A 211 -48.14 -37.47 -30.02
CA TYR A 211 -46.74 -37.85 -29.92
C TYR A 211 -45.80 -36.68 -30.26
N GLU A 212 -46.06 -35.99 -31.37
CA GLU A 212 -45.31 -34.80 -31.80
C GLU A 212 -45.30 -33.73 -30.71
N ARG A 213 -46.45 -33.41 -30.11
CA ARG A 213 -46.51 -32.44 -29.01
C ARG A 213 -45.65 -32.88 -27.82
N ASP A 214 -45.77 -34.13 -27.38
CA ASP A 214 -45.04 -34.63 -26.21
C ASP A 214 -43.53 -34.72 -26.48
N ASP A 215 -43.16 -35.06 -27.71
CA ASP A 215 -41.78 -35.06 -28.20
C ASP A 215 -41.18 -33.65 -28.15
N TYR A 216 -41.85 -32.64 -28.70
CA TYR A 216 -41.37 -31.26 -28.69
C TYR A 216 -41.36 -30.65 -27.27
N VAL A 217 -42.27 -31.05 -26.37
CA VAL A 217 -42.21 -30.67 -24.95
C VAL A 217 -40.92 -31.19 -24.30
N THR A 218 -40.57 -32.45 -24.57
CA THR A 218 -39.32 -33.07 -24.07
C THR A 218 -38.09 -32.29 -24.56
N GLN A 219 -38.06 -31.96 -25.85
CA GLN A 219 -36.97 -31.17 -26.43
C GLN A 219 -36.89 -29.77 -25.82
N SER A 220 -38.04 -29.11 -25.64
CA SER A 220 -38.14 -27.77 -25.05
C SER A 220 -37.58 -27.72 -23.62
N ILE A 221 -37.81 -28.76 -22.82
CA ILE A 221 -37.25 -28.87 -21.47
C ILE A 221 -35.72 -28.92 -21.53
N TYR A 222 -35.14 -29.77 -22.38
CA TYR A 222 -33.68 -29.91 -22.51
C TYR A 222 -33.02 -28.60 -22.97
N TYR A 223 -33.50 -28.00 -24.07
CA TYR A 223 -32.91 -26.78 -24.62
C TYR A 223 -33.19 -25.55 -23.75
N GLY A 224 -34.37 -25.47 -23.13
CA GLY A 224 -34.69 -24.42 -22.17
C GLY A 224 -33.75 -24.45 -20.96
N MET A 225 -33.48 -25.65 -20.43
CA MET A 225 -32.47 -25.83 -19.39
C MET A 225 -31.07 -25.43 -19.89
N ALA A 226 -30.64 -25.89 -21.07
CA ALA A 226 -29.33 -25.54 -21.62
C ALA A 226 -29.14 -24.02 -21.80
N ILE A 227 -30.15 -23.31 -22.31
CA ILE A 227 -30.14 -21.85 -22.44
C ILE A 227 -30.05 -21.18 -21.06
N ALA A 228 -30.84 -21.64 -20.09
CA ALA A 228 -30.78 -21.12 -18.72
C ALA A 228 -29.39 -21.30 -18.11
N MET A 229 -28.76 -22.47 -18.33
CA MET A 229 -27.38 -22.73 -17.89
C MET A 229 -26.38 -21.79 -18.55
N VAL A 230 -26.51 -21.54 -19.86
CA VAL A 230 -25.65 -20.59 -20.59
C VAL A 230 -25.79 -19.18 -20.03
N LEU A 231 -27.02 -18.66 -19.93
CA LEU A 231 -27.29 -17.30 -19.45
C LEU A 231 -26.83 -17.11 -18.01
N PHE A 232 -27.12 -18.07 -17.12
CA PHE A 232 -26.70 -18.02 -15.72
C PHE A 232 -25.17 -18.00 -15.60
N ASN A 233 -24.47 -18.86 -16.32
CA ASN A 233 -23.00 -18.92 -16.25
C ASN A 233 -22.34 -17.72 -16.95
N LEU A 234 -22.97 -17.11 -17.96
CA LEU A 234 -22.51 -15.86 -18.55
C LEU A 234 -22.63 -14.69 -17.58
N LEU A 235 -23.73 -14.62 -16.82
CA LEU A 235 -23.89 -13.64 -15.74
C LEU A 235 -22.81 -13.82 -14.66
N LEU A 236 -22.54 -15.07 -14.24
CA LEU A 236 -21.45 -15.37 -13.32
C LEU A 236 -20.08 -15.00 -13.90
N PHE A 237 -19.86 -15.18 -15.20
CA PHE A 237 -18.64 -14.69 -15.84
C PHE A 237 -18.51 -13.16 -15.75
N VAL A 238 -19.58 -12.41 -16.00
CA VAL A 238 -19.55 -10.94 -15.90
C VAL A 238 -19.25 -10.50 -14.46
N ALA A 239 -19.86 -11.17 -13.47
CA ALA A 239 -19.68 -10.86 -12.05
C ALA A 239 -18.28 -11.25 -11.52
N LEU A 240 -17.73 -12.37 -11.98
CA LEU A 240 -16.52 -12.98 -11.39
C LEU A 240 -15.26 -12.84 -12.25
N ARG A 241 -15.41 -12.54 -13.54
CA ARG A 241 -14.35 -12.47 -14.55
C ARG A 241 -13.47 -13.72 -14.64
N ASP A 242 -13.97 -14.87 -14.22
CA ASP A 242 -13.27 -16.15 -14.33
C ASP A 242 -13.60 -16.85 -15.66
N SER A 243 -12.58 -17.01 -16.50
CA SER A 243 -12.64 -17.70 -17.79
C SER A 243 -13.22 -19.13 -17.77
N MET A 244 -13.26 -19.81 -16.63
CA MET A 244 -13.86 -21.14 -16.54
C MET A 244 -15.35 -21.16 -16.86
N TYR A 245 -16.06 -20.08 -16.52
CA TYR A 245 -17.48 -19.93 -16.86
C TYR A 245 -17.66 -19.81 -18.37
N LEU A 246 -16.77 -19.12 -19.08
CA LEU A 246 -16.79 -19.08 -20.55
C LEU A 246 -16.51 -20.44 -21.18
N LEU A 247 -15.57 -21.21 -20.63
CA LEU A 247 -15.29 -22.56 -21.12
C LEU A 247 -16.49 -23.50 -20.92
N TYR A 248 -17.17 -23.39 -19.77
CA TYR A 248 -18.41 -24.13 -19.52
C TYR A 248 -19.54 -23.70 -20.46
N VAL A 249 -19.73 -22.38 -20.67
CA VAL A 249 -20.70 -21.86 -21.64
C VAL A 249 -20.41 -22.38 -23.04
N GLY A 250 -19.14 -22.37 -23.47
CA GLY A 250 -18.71 -22.93 -24.74
C GLY A 250 -19.09 -24.41 -24.86
N PHE A 251 -18.78 -25.21 -23.83
CA PHE A 251 -19.15 -26.62 -23.78
C PHE A 251 -20.66 -26.84 -23.91
N VAL A 252 -21.48 -26.18 -23.08
CA VAL A 252 -22.95 -26.32 -23.12
C VAL A 252 -23.51 -25.90 -24.47
N THR A 253 -23.00 -24.80 -25.04
CA THR A 253 -23.46 -24.28 -26.34
C THR A 253 -23.13 -25.26 -27.46
N PHE A 254 -21.89 -25.75 -27.53
CA PHE A 254 -21.50 -26.71 -28.57
C PHE A 254 -22.20 -28.05 -28.40
N MET A 255 -22.35 -28.57 -27.17
CA MET A 255 -23.09 -29.81 -26.92
C MET A 255 -24.57 -29.70 -27.31
N SER A 256 -25.25 -28.65 -26.84
CA SER A 256 -26.68 -28.45 -27.14
C SER A 256 -26.92 -28.23 -28.64
N THR A 257 -26.06 -27.45 -29.30
CA THR A 257 -26.13 -27.26 -30.76
C THR A 257 -25.92 -28.58 -31.51
N SER A 258 -24.96 -29.40 -31.08
CA SER A 258 -24.70 -30.73 -31.66
C SER A 258 -25.89 -31.67 -31.46
N MET A 259 -26.49 -31.67 -30.28
CA MET A 259 -27.72 -32.44 -30.00
C MET A 259 -28.89 -31.98 -30.85
N SER A 260 -29.06 -30.66 -31.02
CA SER A 260 -30.11 -30.08 -31.88
C SER A 260 -29.93 -30.51 -33.33
N SER A 261 -28.69 -30.53 -33.81
CA SER A 261 -28.35 -31.02 -35.15
C SER A 261 -28.61 -32.53 -35.28
N GLN A 262 -28.16 -33.33 -34.31
CA GLN A 262 -28.35 -34.79 -34.30
C GLN A 262 -29.83 -35.19 -34.32
N ASN A 263 -30.68 -34.44 -33.60
CA ASN A 263 -32.10 -34.71 -33.44
C ASN A 263 -32.98 -33.99 -34.48
N GLY A 264 -32.38 -33.33 -35.48
CA GLY A 264 -33.10 -32.69 -36.59
C GLY A 264 -33.68 -31.29 -36.32
N LEU A 265 -33.71 -30.85 -35.07
CA LEU A 265 -34.27 -29.54 -34.69
C LEU A 265 -33.48 -28.36 -35.27
N ALA A 266 -32.15 -28.49 -35.39
CA ALA A 266 -31.35 -27.39 -35.91
C ALA A 266 -31.65 -27.11 -37.40
N LYS A 267 -31.93 -28.17 -38.16
CA LYS A 267 -32.40 -28.04 -39.54
C LYS A 267 -33.77 -27.35 -39.58
N GLU A 268 -34.67 -27.68 -38.68
CA GLU A 268 -36.02 -27.09 -38.67
C GLU A 268 -36.03 -25.59 -38.30
N TYR A 269 -35.19 -25.16 -37.35
CA TYR A 269 -35.26 -23.80 -36.76
C TYR A 269 -34.09 -22.88 -37.10
N PHE A 270 -32.85 -23.38 -37.19
CA PHE A 270 -31.67 -22.51 -37.32
C PHE A 270 -31.17 -22.38 -38.75
N TRP A 271 -31.21 -23.47 -39.53
CA TRP A 271 -30.65 -23.48 -40.88
C TRP A 271 -31.43 -24.35 -41.88
N PRO A 272 -32.72 -24.03 -42.15
CA PRO A 272 -33.60 -24.85 -43.00
C PRO A 272 -33.08 -25.10 -44.42
N ASP A 273 -32.28 -24.19 -44.96
CA ASP A 273 -31.81 -24.25 -46.36
C ASP A 273 -30.32 -24.66 -46.48
N ALA A 274 -29.57 -24.72 -45.37
CA ALA A 274 -28.14 -25.03 -45.41
C ALA A 274 -27.89 -26.55 -45.36
N GLY A 275 -28.05 -27.23 -46.51
CA GLY A 275 -27.82 -28.68 -46.66
C GLY A 275 -26.42 -29.12 -46.21
N GLU A 276 -25.37 -28.54 -46.81
CA GLU A 276 -23.98 -28.92 -46.54
C GLU A 276 -23.57 -28.74 -45.07
N TRP A 277 -23.96 -27.61 -44.47
CA TRP A 277 -23.70 -27.34 -43.05
C TRP A 277 -24.41 -28.35 -42.15
N SER A 278 -25.66 -28.71 -42.44
CA SER A 278 -26.44 -29.66 -41.64
C SER A 278 -25.75 -31.03 -41.53
N SER A 279 -25.15 -31.48 -42.63
CA SER A 279 -24.44 -32.75 -42.71
C SER A 279 -23.17 -32.81 -41.86
N ILE A 280 -22.49 -31.68 -41.61
CA ILE A 280 -21.26 -31.62 -40.79
C ILE A 280 -21.46 -31.08 -39.38
N ALA A 281 -22.52 -30.30 -39.13
CA ALA A 281 -22.72 -29.53 -37.90
C ALA A 281 -22.67 -30.38 -36.62
N THR A 282 -23.25 -31.58 -36.65
CA THR A 282 -23.24 -32.53 -35.52
C THR A 282 -21.80 -32.90 -35.13
N SER A 283 -20.97 -33.25 -36.09
CA SER A 283 -19.60 -33.72 -35.87
C SER A 283 -18.67 -32.57 -35.45
N VAL A 284 -18.78 -31.43 -36.13
CA VAL A 284 -18.04 -30.20 -35.80
C VAL A 284 -18.36 -29.75 -34.38
N GLY A 285 -19.65 -29.72 -34.03
CA GLY A 285 -20.10 -29.31 -32.71
C GLY A 285 -19.61 -30.24 -31.60
N TYR A 286 -19.63 -31.57 -31.80
CA TYR A 286 -19.09 -32.50 -30.80
C TYR A 286 -17.59 -32.33 -30.58
N SER A 287 -16.80 -32.14 -31.65
CA SER A 287 -15.38 -31.84 -31.51
C SER A 287 -15.14 -30.51 -30.77
N ALA A 288 -15.91 -29.46 -31.07
CA ALA A 288 -15.82 -28.18 -30.36
C ALA A 288 -16.21 -28.30 -28.88
N ALA A 289 -17.23 -29.10 -28.57
CA ALA A 289 -17.64 -29.41 -27.21
C ALA A 289 -16.54 -30.17 -26.45
N PHE A 290 -15.92 -31.19 -27.05
CA PHE A 290 -14.82 -31.90 -26.40
C PHE A 290 -13.60 -31.00 -26.17
N ILE A 291 -13.26 -30.11 -27.12
CA ILE A 291 -12.16 -29.14 -26.94
C ILE A 291 -12.42 -28.26 -25.71
N THR A 292 -13.58 -27.62 -25.65
CA THR A 292 -13.95 -26.73 -24.54
C THR A 292 -14.04 -27.49 -23.22
N LEU A 293 -14.56 -28.72 -23.22
CA LEU A 293 -14.66 -29.59 -22.06
C LEU A 293 -13.31 -30.03 -21.52
N LEU A 294 -12.37 -30.43 -22.38
CA LEU A 294 -11.04 -30.86 -21.96
C LEU A 294 -10.25 -29.69 -21.35
N ILE A 295 -10.32 -28.50 -21.96
CA ILE A 295 -9.70 -27.29 -21.40
C ILE A 295 -10.38 -26.90 -20.08
N PHE A 296 -11.71 -26.98 -20.02
CA PHE A 296 -12.47 -26.78 -18.79
C PHE A 296 -12.01 -27.73 -17.69
N MET A 297 -11.94 -29.04 -17.97
CA MET A 297 -11.47 -30.06 -17.03
C MET A 297 -10.06 -29.75 -16.52
N GLN A 298 -9.12 -29.39 -17.40
CA GLN A 298 -7.75 -29.04 -17.00
C GLN A 298 -7.72 -27.90 -15.98
N ARG A 299 -8.51 -26.83 -16.20
CA ARG A 299 -8.60 -25.67 -15.30
C ARG A 299 -9.40 -25.94 -14.04
N MET A 300 -10.48 -26.71 -14.15
CA MET A 300 -11.39 -27.05 -13.06
C MET A 300 -10.71 -27.93 -12.02
N ILE A 301 -9.99 -28.96 -12.48
CA ILE A 301 -9.24 -29.91 -11.66
C ILE A 301 -7.81 -29.42 -11.39
N ASN A 302 -7.30 -28.43 -12.13
CA ASN A 302 -5.90 -27.97 -12.03
C ASN A 302 -4.90 -29.12 -12.27
N THR A 303 -5.14 -29.86 -13.36
CA THR A 303 -4.35 -31.05 -13.74
C THR A 303 -2.88 -30.75 -13.93
N LYS A 304 -2.51 -29.53 -14.34
CA LYS A 304 -1.11 -29.09 -14.47
C LYS A 304 -0.35 -29.21 -13.15
N LYS A 305 -0.98 -28.89 -12.02
CA LYS A 305 -0.36 -28.97 -10.68
C LYS A 305 -0.45 -30.38 -10.09
N ILE A 306 -1.57 -31.08 -10.30
CA ILE A 306 -1.86 -32.34 -9.61
C ILE A 306 -1.30 -33.55 -10.37
N ILE A 307 -1.43 -33.57 -11.70
CA ILE A 307 -1.06 -34.69 -12.58
C ILE A 307 -0.37 -34.19 -13.86
N PRO A 308 0.83 -33.58 -13.77
CA PRO A 308 1.45 -32.88 -14.89
C PRO A 308 1.69 -33.76 -16.13
N ARG A 309 2.01 -35.05 -15.95
CA ARG A 309 2.20 -35.99 -17.08
C ARG A 309 0.90 -36.24 -17.86
N PHE A 310 -0.20 -36.46 -17.14
CA PHE A 310 -1.53 -36.63 -17.76
C PHE A 310 -2.07 -35.34 -18.36
N ASN A 311 -1.67 -34.18 -17.81
CA ASN A 311 -2.05 -32.89 -18.38
C ASN A 311 -1.61 -32.78 -19.85
N SER A 312 -0.38 -33.20 -20.19
CA SER A 312 0.12 -33.18 -21.56
C SER A 312 -0.68 -34.11 -22.48
N VAL A 313 -1.12 -35.27 -22.00
CA VAL A 313 -2.00 -36.18 -22.75
C VAL A 313 -3.34 -35.51 -23.05
N ILE A 314 -3.95 -34.86 -22.05
CA ILE A 314 -5.20 -34.11 -22.25
C ILE A 314 -5.01 -32.99 -23.28
N THR A 315 -3.90 -32.26 -23.22
CA THR A 315 -3.57 -31.22 -24.22
C THR A 315 -3.38 -31.81 -25.63
N ALA A 316 -2.76 -32.98 -25.75
CA ALA A 316 -2.63 -33.66 -27.04
C ALA A 316 -4.01 -34.04 -27.62
N PHE A 317 -4.94 -34.53 -26.78
CA PHE A 317 -6.31 -34.80 -27.19
C PHE A 317 -7.04 -33.54 -27.66
N VAL A 318 -6.84 -32.38 -27.01
CA VAL A 318 -7.35 -31.09 -27.50
C VAL A 318 -6.84 -30.80 -28.92
N GLY A 319 -5.54 -31.01 -29.18
CA GLY A 319 -4.96 -30.86 -30.52
C GLY A 319 -5.56 -31.81 -31.56
N ILE A 320 -5.77 -33.08 -31.19
CA ILE A 320 -6.40 -34.08 -32.07
C ILE A 320 -7.84 -33.67 -32.41
N HIS A 321 -8.63 -33.21 -31.43
CA HIS A 321 -9.99 -32.71 -31.70
C HIS A 321 -10.00 -31.48 -32.61
N ILE A 322 -9.02 -30.59 -32.53
CA ILE A 322 -8.89 -29.44 -33.45
C ILE A 322 -8.63 -29.93 -34.88
N ILE A 323 -7.75 -30.94 -35.06
CA ILE A 323 -7.49 -31.55 -36.37
C ILE A 323 -8.77 -32.16 -36.94
N PHE A 324 -9.55 -32.86 -36.11
CA PHE A 324 -10.84 -33.45 -36.54
C PHE A 324 -11.89 -32.37 -36.86
N LEU A 325 -11.96 -31.31 -36.07
CA LEU A 325 -12.86 -30.18 -36.31
C LEU A 325 -12.59 -29.55 -37.69
N ILE A 326 -11.32 -29.33 -38.02
CA ILE A 326 -10.90 -28.84 -39.35
C ILE A 326 -11.18 -29.92 -40.41
N GLY A 327 -10.85 -31.18 -40.12
CA GLY A 327 -11.04 -32.31 -41.02
C GLY A 327 -12.48 -32.52 -41.48
N PHE A 328 -13.47 -32.31 -40.60
CA PHE A 328 -14.89 -32.41 -40.95
C PHE A 328 -15.35 -31.38 -41.98
N VAL A 329 -14.75 -30.18 -41.97
CA VAL A 329 -15.05 -29.13 -42.96
C VAL A 329 -14.58 -29.55 -44.35
N PHE A 330 -13.46 -30.29 -44.45
CA PHE A 330 -12.93 -30.76 -45.73
C PHE A 330 -13.52 -32.10 -46.18
N SER A 331 -13.77 -33.03 -45.26
CA SER A 331 -14.28 -34.36 -45.58
C SER A 331 -14.97 -35.01 -44.38
N LEU A 332 -16.30 -34.96 -44.36
CA LEU A 332 -17.10 -35.68 -43.36
C LEU A 332 -16.80 -37.18 -43.36
N HIS A 333 -16.75 -37.77 -44.54
CA HIS A 333 -16.67 -39.22 -44.74
C HIS A 333 -15.40 -39.85 -44.17
N ASN A 334 -14.24 -39.21 -44.38
CA ASN A 334 -12.96 -39.74 -43.91
C ASN A 334 -12.80 -39.61 -42.38
N PHE A 335 -13.51 -38.65 -41.77
CA PHE A 335 -13.35 -38.33 -40.35
C PHE A 335 -14.46 -38.91 -39.45
N VAL A 336 -15.66 -39.20 -39.96
CA VAL A 336 -16.81 -39.64 -39.14
C VAL A 336 -16.59 -41.01 -38.48
N LYS A 337 -15.91 -41.95 -39.15
CA LYS A 337 -15.62 -43.27 -38.56
C LYS A 337 -14.53 -43.18 -37.49
N PRO A 338 -13.34 -42.58 -37.78
CA PRO A 338 -12.32 -42.41 -36.75
C PRO A 338 -12.78 -41.55 -35.56
N SER A 339 -13.71 -40.60 -35.77
CA SER A 339 -14.17 -39.72 -34.70
C SER A 339 -14.97 -40.46 -33.64
N ALA A 340 -15.71 -41.50 -34.00
CA ALA A 340 -16.41 -42.34 -33.02
C ALA A 340 -15.42 -42.97 -32.01
N LEU A 341 -14.25 -43.45 -32.49
CA LEU A 341 -13.19 -43.97 -31.63
C LEU A 341 -12.52 -42.86 -30.81
N LEU A 342 -12.30 -41.68 -31.41
CA LEU A 342 -11.76 -40.52 -30.71
C LEU A 342 -12.70 -40.08 -29.57
N PHE A 343 -14.01 -40.02 -29.79
CA PHE A 343 -15.00 -39.64 -28.79
C PHE A 343 -15.04 -40.64 -27.63
N LEU A 344 -15.01 -41.95 -27.94
CA LEU A 344 -14.96 -43.00 -26.93
C LEU A 344 -13.68 -42.92 -26.07
N THR A 345 -12.51 -42.80 -26.71
CA THR A 345 -11.23 -42.70 -26.00
C THR A 345 -11.12 -41.40 -25.18
N THR A 346 -11.70 -40.30 -25.67
CA THR A 346 -11.80 -39.04 -24.92
C THR A 346 -12.69 -39.20 -23.69
N ALA A 347 -13.84 -39.85 -23.81
CA ALA A 347 -14.72 -40.11 -22.66
C ALA A 347 -14.02 -40.98 -21.59
N LEU A 348 -13.26 -42.00 -22.00
CA LEU A 348 -12.45 -42.82 -21.10
C LEU A 348 -11.32 -42.02 -20.43
N LEU A 349 -10.66 -41.13 -21.18
CA LEU A 349 -9.63 -40.23 -20.62
C LEU A 349 -10.22 -39.30 -19.55
N ILE A 350 -11.39 -38.73 -19.80
CA ILE A 350 -12.09 -37.84 -18.85
C ILE A 350 -12.47 -38.62 -17.58
N LEU A 351 -13.10 -39.80 -17.74
CA LEU A 351 -13.51 -40.65 -16.63
C LEU A 351 -12.29 -41.11 -15.80
N GLY A 352 -11.23 -41.56 -16.47
CA GLY A 352 -9.99 -41.99 -15.83
C GLY A 352 -9.29 -40.86 -15.06
N THR A 353 -9.29 -39.65 -15.64
CA THR A 353 -8.76 -38.45 -14.99
C THR A 353 -9.58 -38.09 -13.75
N GLY A 354 -10.91 -38.08 -13.86
CA GLY A 354 -11.82 -37.82 -12.74
C GLY A 354 -11.64 -38.82 -11.60
N LEU A 355 -11.55 -40.12 -11.94
CA LEU A 355 -11.37 -41.20 -10.97
C LEU A 355 -10.02 -41.09 -10.26
N PHE A 356 -8.93 -40.86 -11.00
CA PHE A 356 -7.59 -40.71 -10.42
C PHE A 356 -7.50 -39.50 -9.48
N CYS A 357 -8.09 -38.37 -9.85
CA CYS A 357 -8.15 -37.18 -8.99
C CYS A 357 -9.04 -37.37 -7.76
N ALA A 358 -10.14 -38.13 -7.89
CA ALA A 358 -10.99 -38.51 -6.75
C ALA A 358 -10.22 -39.40 -5.75
N PHE A 359 -9.38 -40.32 -6.22
CA PHE A 359 -8.49 -41.11 -5.35
C PHE A 359 -7.47 -40.26 -4.59
N ARG A 360 -7.06 -39.13 -5.16
CA ARG A 360 -6.22 -38.11 -4.48
C ARG A 360 -7.00 -37.18 -3.55
N ARG A 361 -8.25 -37.52 -3.23
CA ARG A 361 -9.16 -36.76 -2.33
C ARG A 361 -9.38 -35.31 -2.75
N GLN A 362 -9.32 -35.03 -4.05
CA GLN A 362 -9.63 -33.71 -4.56
C GLN A 362 -11.14 -33.49 -4.55
N ARG A 363 -11.61 -32.51 -3.78
CA ARG A 363 -13.04 -32.26 -3.58
C ARG A 363 -13.79 -31.98 -4.89
N SER A 364 -13.21 -31.17 -5.79
CA SER A 364 -13.85 -30.84 -7.06
C SER A 364 -13.99 -32.04 -8.02
N ALA A 365 -13.19 -33.10 -7.84
CA ALA A 365 -13.22 -34.27 -8.71
C ALA A 365 -14.47 -35.14 -8.51
N TYR A 366 -15.12 -35.10 -7.34
CA TYR A 366 -16.30 -35.95 -7.07
C TYR A 366 -17.54 -35.53 -7.87
N LEU A 367 -17.87 -34.22 -7.88
CA LEU A 367 -18.98 -33.71 -8.69
C LEU A 367 -18.71 -33.86 -10.18
N PHE A 368 -17.45 -33.65 -10.59
CA PHE A 368 -17.00 -33.89 -11.96
C PHE A 368 -17.20 -35.36 -12.35
N LEU A 369 -16.68 -36.31 -11.55
CA LEU A 369 -16.84 -37.74 -11.80
C LEU A 369 -18.31 -38.17 -11.85
N ALA A 370 -19.15 -37.64 -10.94
CA ALA A 370 -20.59 -37.91 -10.94
C ALA A 370 -21.27 -37.42 -12.23
N ALA A 371 -20.90 -36.23 -12.73
CA ALA A 371 -21.40 -35.69 -14.00
C ALA A 371 -21.12 -36.65 -15.17
N PHE A 372 -19.87 -37.13 -15.29
CA PHE A 372 -19.49 -38.03 -16.38
C PHE A 372 -20.08 -39.43 -16.25
N LEU A 373 -20.30 -39.93 -15.04
CA LEU A 373 -21.01 -41.20 -14.84
C LEU A 373 -22.45 -41.12 -15.36
N MET A 374 -23.14 -39.99 -15.19
CA MET A 374 -24.49 -39.78 -15.73
C MET A 374 -24.49 -39.76 -17.26
N LEU A 375 -23.52 -39.07 -17.87
CA LEU A 375 -23.37 -39.04 -19.33
C LEU A 375 -23.08 -40.45 -19.89
N VAL A 376 -22.13 -41.16 -19.28
CA VAL A 376 -21.76 -42.53 -19.70
C VAL A 376 -22.93 -43.49 -19.58
N ASN A 377 -23.75 -43.38 -18.53
CA ASN A 377 -24.96 -44.19 -18.40
C ASN A 377 -25.93 -43.95 -19.56
N GLY A 378 -26.13 -42.69 -19.96
CA GLY A 378 -26.94 -42.34 -21.14
C GLY A 378 -26.40 -42.97 -22.43
N ILE A 379 -25.08 -42.97 -22.63
CA ILE A 379 -24.43 -43.64 -23.76
C ILE A 379 -24.67 -45.16 -23.71
N VAL A 380 -24.50 -45.79 -22.54
CA VAL A 380 -24.72 -47.24 -22.37
C VAL A 380 -26.18 -47.60 -22.68
N VAL A 381 -27.15 -46.84 -22.17
CA VAL A 381 -28.58 -47.07 -22.47
C VAL A 381 -28.84 -46.95 -23.97
N GLN A 382 -28.28 -45.95 -24.63
CA GLN A 382 -28.43 -45.78 -26.09
C GLN A 382 -27.80 -46.94 -26.87
N VAL A 383 -26.63 -47.43 -26.47
CA VAL A 383 -25.98 -48.59 -27.08
C VAL A 383 -26.85 -49.84 -26.89
N LEU A 384 -27.29 -50.14 -25.66
CA LEU A 384 -28.14 -51.29 -25.38
C LEU A 384 -29.48 -51.25 -26.13
N MET A 385 -30.07 -50.05 -26.26
CA MET A 385 -31.25 -49.83 -27.10
C MET A 385 -30.97 -50.13 -28.58
N ASN A 386 -29.85 -49.66 -29.13
CA ASN A 386 -29.47 -49.94 -30.53
C ASN A 386 -29.20 -51.43 -30.79
N TYR A 387 -28.80 -52.20 -29.78
CA TYR A 387 -28.67 -53.66 -29.86
C TYR A 387 -29.99 -54.41 -29.61
N GLY A 388 -31.10 -53.70 -29.36
CA GLY A 388 -32.41 -54.29 -29.10
C GLY A 388 -32.55 -54.94 -27.71
N ILE A 389 -31.62 -54.67 -26.80
CA ILE A 389 -31.64 -55.21 -25.43
C ILE A 389 -32.63 -54.41 -24.56
N LEU A 390 -32.69 -53.09 -24.77
CA LEU A 390 -33.63 -52.20 -24.08
C LEU A 390 -34.76 -51.78 -25.02
N PRO A 391 -36.01 -51.65 -24.53
CA PRO A 391 -37.15 -51.23 -25.34
C PRO A 391 -37.04 -49.76 -25.75
N ILE A 392 -37.57 -49.38 -26.92
CA ILE A 392 -37.65 -47.97 -27.32
C ILE A 392 -38.86 -47.32 -26.63
N ASN A 393 -38.57 -46.40 -25.71
CA ASN A 393 -39.55 -45.55 -25.07
C ASN A 393 -38.98 -44.13 -24.94
N MET A 394 -39.79 -43.21 -24.41
CA MET A 394 -39.39 -41.82 -24.22
C MET A 394 -38.08 -41.66 -23.43
N PHE A 395 -37.82 -42.50 -22.42
CA PHE A 395 -36.62 -42.40 -21.58
C PHE A 395 -35.39 -42.98 -22.27
N THR A 396 -35.50 -44.15 -22.89
CA THR A 396 -34.36 -44.80 -23.57
C THR A 396 -33.95 -44.04 -24.82
N LEU A 397 -34.91 -43.49 -25.57
CA LEU A 397 -34.66 -42.67 -26.76
C LEU A 397 -33.93 -41.37 -26.39
N ASN A 398 -34.30 -40.74 -25.27
CA ASN A 398 -33.70 -39.48 -24.80
C ASN A 398 -32.59 -39.69 -23.75
N ALA A 399 -32.13 -40.92 -23.51
CA ALA A 399 -31.21 -41.24 -22.42
C ALA A 399 -29.89 -40.45 -22.48
N LEU A 400 -29.38 -40.22 -23.69
CA LEU A 400 -28.18 -39.40 -23.90
C LEU A 400 -28.41 -37.91 -23.58
N GLN A 401 -29.57 -37.36 -23.95
CA GLN A 401 -29.95 -35.99 -23.59
C GLN A 401 -30.14 -35.85 -22.07
N ILE A 402 -30.78 -36.83 -21.43
CA ILE A 402 -30.95 -36.87 -19.97
C ILE A 402 -29.59 -36.92 -19.26
N GLY A 403 -28.70 -37.81 -19.70
CA GLY A 403 -27.34 -37.93 -19.16
C GLY A 403 -26.54 -36.62 -19.31
N SER A 404 -26.59 -36.00 -20.49
CA SER A 404 -25.99 -34.69 -20.75
C SER A 404 -26.62 -33.58 -19.92
N ALA A 405 -27.94 -33.61 -19.69
CA ALA A 405 -28.61 -32.62 -18.84
C ALA A 405 -28.10 -32.66 -17.40
N PHE A 406 -28.04 -33.85 -16.82
CA PHE A 406 -27.47 -34.05 -15.47
C PHE A 406 -25.98 -33.69 -15.42
N GLU A 407 -25.22 -34.03 -16.46
CA GLU A 407 -23.82 -33.64 -16.57
C GLU A 407 -23.67 -32.11 -16.50
N MET A 408 -24.40 -31.38 -17.35
CA MET A 408 -24.38 -29.91 -17.37
C MET A 408 -24.75 -29.33 -15.99
N LEU A 409 -25.82 -29.84 -15.36
CA LEU A 409 -26.26 -29.38 -14.05
C LEU A 409 -25.21 -29.64 -12.95
N LEU A 410 -24.62 -30.82 -12.92
CA LEU A 410 -23.62 -31.21 -11.93
C LEU A 410 -22.30 -30.45 -12.11
N LEU A 411 -21.88 -30.20 -13.35
CA LEU A 411 -20.70 -29.37 -13.64
C LEU A 411 -20.89 -27.92 -13.21
N ALA A 412 -22.09 -27.35 -13.39
CA ALA A 412 -22.40 -26.01 -12.88
C ALA A 412 -22.47 -25.97 -11.35
N LEU A 413 -22.99 -27.01 -10.70
CA LEU A 413 -22.94 -27.13 -9.25
C LEU A 413 -21.50 -27.21 -8.75
N ALA A 414 -20.62 -27.88 -9.49
CA ALA A 414 -19.20 -27.95 -9.18
C ALA A 414 -18.50 -26.58 -9.30
N LEU A 415 -18.88 -25.77 -10.30
CA LEU A 415 -18.45 -24.37 -10.41
C LEU A 415 -18.91 -23.54 -9.21
N ALA A 416 -20.17 -23.69 -8.80
CA ALA A 416 -20.72 -22.98 -7.65
C ALA A 416 -20.03 -23.37 -6.32
N ASP A 417 -19.75 -24.66 -6.09
CA ASP A 417 -18.99 -25.10 -4.91
C ASP A 417 -17.58 -24.49 -4.91
N ARG A 418 -16.90 -24.50 -6.07
CA ARG A 418 -15.57 -23.89 -6.19
C ARG A 418 -15.60 -22.38 -5.93
N PHE A 419 -16.60 -21.67 -6.44
CA PHE A 419 -16.78 -20.25 -6.14
C PHE A 419 -16.94 -20.00 -4.63
N ASN A 420 -17.78 -20.79 -3.97
CA ASN A 420 -17.97 -20.69 -2.51
C ASN A 420 -16.69 -20.97 -1.73
N VAL A 421 -15.85 -21.89 -2.21
CA VAL A 421 -14.53 -22.16 -1.61
C VAL A 421 -13.59 -20.95 -1.78
N ILE A 422 -13.46 -20.43 -3.00
CA ILE A 422 -12.60 -19.26 -3.28
C ILE A 422 -13.06 -18.04 -2.47
N ARG A 423 -14.38 -17.83 -2.36
CA ARG A 423 -14.94 -16.72 -1.57
C ARG A 423 -14.55 -16.85 -0.09
N ARG A 424 -14.71 -18.05 0.50
CA ARG A 424 -14.31 -18.31 1.90
C ARG A 424 -12.82 -18.14 2.13
N GLU A 425 -11.97 -18.54 1.18
CA GLU A 425 -10.52 -18.31 1.27
C GLU A 425 -10.20 -16.81 1.25
N LYS A 426 -10.82 -16.05 0.34
CA LYS A 426 -10.66 -14.59 0.26
C LYS A 426 -11.12 -13.88 1.54
N GLU A 427 -12.28 -14.25 2.07
CA GLU A 427 -12.81 -13.73 3.34
C GLU A 427 -11.84 -14.02 4.51
N ARG A 428 -11.27 -15.23 4.57
CA ARG A 428 -10.27 -15.59 5.59
C ARG A 428 -8.98 -14.78 5.45
N SER A 429 -8.46 -14.63 4.22
CA SER A 429 -7.27 -13.82 3.97
C SER A 429 -7.47 -12.36 4.34
N GLN A 430 -8.65 -11.79 4.05
CA GLN A 430 -9.00 -10.42 4.45
C GLN A 430 -9.10 -10.28 5.98
N ALA A 431 -9.72 -11.25 6.67
CA ALA A 431 -9.81 -11.22 8.13
C ALA A 431 -8.42 -11.30 8.79
N VAL A 432 -7.51 -12.12 8.26
CA VAL A 432 -6.12 -12.19 8.74
C VAL A 432 -5.39 -10.87 8.48
N ALA A 433 -5.51 -10.30 7.28
CA ALA A 433 -4.88 -9.02 6.95
C ALA A 433 -5.36 -7.88 7.86
N LEU A 434 -6.67 -7.81 8.13
CA LEU A 434 -7.24 -6.81 9.03
C LEU A 434 -6.70 -6.96 10.46
N LYS A 435 -6.58 -8.21 10.95
CA LYS A 435 -6.02 -8.48 12.28
C LYS A 435 -4.55 -8.05 12.38
N VAL A 436 -3.75 -8.33 11.35
CA VAL A 436 -2.35 -7.90 11.29
C VAL A 436 -2.26 -6.36 11.25
N GLN A 437 -3.12 -5.71 10.47
CA GLN A 437 -3.17 -4.24 10.41
C GLN A 437 -3.54 -3.62 11.76
N GLN A 438 -4.52 -4.17 12.48
CA GLN A 438 -4.88 -3.72 13.83
C GLN A 438 -3.71 -3.87 14.81
N GLN A 439 -3.04 -5.03 14.82
CA GLN A 439 -1.87 -5.24 15.67
C GLN A 439 -0.73 -4.26 15.35
N LEU A 440 -0.51 -3.95 14.07
CA LEU A 440 0.48 -2.97 13.66
C LEU A 440 0.13 -1.56 14.17
N VAL A 441 -1.12 -1.14 14.04
CA VAL A 441 -1.59 0.16 14.55
C VAL A 441 -1.43 0.25 16.07
N GLU A 442 -1.81 -0.79 16.82
CA GLU A 442 -1.64 -0.83 18.27
C GLU A 442 -0.16 -0.74 18.68
N THR A 443 0.72 -1.48 17.99
CA THR A 443 2.17 -1.47 18.27
C THR A 443 2.81 -0.12 17.94
N LEU A 444 2.39 0.53 16.85
CA LEU A 444 2.85 1.87 16.49
C LEU A 444 2.42 2.89 17.54
N GLN A 445 1.14 2.85 17.96
CA GLN A 445 0.63 3.76 18.98
C GLN A 445 1.33 3.59 20.34
N SER A 446 1.68 2.37 20.74
CA SER A 446 2.44 2.16 21.98
C SER A 446 3.86 2.70 21.86
N SER A 447 4.54 2.45 20.73
CA SER A 447 5.90 2.93 20.51
C SER A 447 5.97 4.46 20.44
N GLU A 448 5.00 5.12 19.79
CA GLU A 448 4.91 6.59 19.75
C GLU A 448 4.74 7.18 21.16
N ARG A 449 3.93 6.54 22.02
CA ARG A 449 3.75 7.00 23.41
C ARG A 449 5.03 6.87 24.23
N GLU A 450 5.76 5.76 24.11
CA GLU A 450 7.04 5.58 24.80
C GLU A 450 8.08 6.61 24.34
N LEU A 451 8.15 6.87 23.03
CA LEU A 451 9.02 7.89 22.46
C LEU A 451 8.68 9.30 22.96
N ALA A 452 7.39 9.65 22.99
CA ALA A 452 6.94 10.94 23.50
C ALA A 452 7.32 11.13 24.98
N GLN A 453 7.09 10.12 25.82
CA GLN A 453 7.47 10.16 27.24
C GLN A 453 8.98 10.32 27.44
N SER A 454 9.79 9.58 26.67
CA SER A 454 11.25 9.68 26.76
C SER A 454 11.76 11.06 26.35
N ARG A 455 11.19 11.65 25.30
CA ARG A 455 11.53 13.01 24.86
C ARG A 455 11.18 14.04 25.92
N ASP A 456 9.97 13.99 26.46
CA ASP A 456 9.49 14.98 27.44
C ASP A 456 10.33 14.93 28.74
N ALA A 457 10.74 13.73 29.18
CA ALA A 457 11.64 13.57 30.31
C ALA A 457 13.04 14.16 30.05
N ALA A 458 13.60 13.95 28.84
CA ALA A 458 14.89 14.50 28.46
C ALA A 458 14.86 16.05 28.41
N GLU A 459 13.80 16.63 27.86
CA GLU A 459 13.62 18.08 27.83
C GLU A 459 13.47 18.68 29.24
N ALA A 460 12.68 18.04 30.11
CA ALA A 460 12.51 18.49 31.48
C ALA A 460 13.84 18.50 32.25
N ALA A 461 14.64 17.44 32.11
CA ALA A 461 15.96 17.35 32.73
C ALA A 461 16.91 18.46 32.24
N ASN A 462 16.90 18.76 30.94
CA ASN A 462 17.75 19.81 30.37
C ASN A 462 17.34 21.21 30.86
N ARG A 463 16.03 21.49 30.92
CA ARG A 463 15.51 22.77 31.44
C ARG A 463 15.87 22.95 32.92
N ALA A 464 15.72 21.91 33.74
CA ALA A 464 16.08 21.94 35.15
C ALA A 464 17.58 22.23 35.35
N LYS A 465 18.46 21.60 34.55
CA LYS A 465 19.91 21.84 34.58
C LYS A 465 20.26 23.30 34.27
N SER A 466 19.66 23.88 33.23
CA SER A 466 19.92 25.29 32.88
C SER A 466 19.41 26.27 33.93
N ALA A 467 18.21 26.05 34.48
CA ALA A 467 17.64 26.90 35.53
C ALA A 467 18.48 26.86 36.81
N PHE A 468 18.95 25.67 37.21
CA PHE A 468 19.82 25.51 38.38
C PHE A 468 21.11 26.32 38.25
N LEU A 469 21.79 26.24 37.09
CA LEU A 469 23.06 26.96 36.87
C LEU A 469 22.87 28.48 36.84
N ALA A 470 21.77 28.98 36.29
CA ALA A 470 21.46 30.41 36.28
C ALA A 470 21.23 30.95 37.70
N ASN A 471 20.41 30.25 38.50
CA ASN A 471 20.10 30.67 39.88
C ASN A 471 21.35 30.64 40.77
N MET A 472 22.13 29.55 40.70
CA MET A 472 23.36 29.43 41.48
C MET A 472 24.38 30.54 41.18
N SER A 473 24.47 31.01 39.94
CA SER A 473 25.37 32.13 39.66
C SER A 473 24.93 33.43 40.33
N HIS A 474 23.63 33.73 40.39
CA HIS A 474 23.16 34.93 41.06
C HIS A 474 23.41 34.85 42.57
N GLU A 475 23.10 33.70 43.18
CA GLU A 475 23.31 33.50 44.62
C GLU A 475 24.78 33.56 45.04
N ILE A 476 25.72 33.22 44.15
CA ILE A 476 27.14 33.37 44.44
C ILE A 476 27.65 34.78 44.11
N ARG A 477 27.10 35.46 43.09
CA ARG A 477 27.55 36.81 42.70
C ARG A 477 27.29 37.86 43.79
N THR A 478 26.10 37.84 44.40
CA THR A 478 25.70 38.81 45.44
C THR A 478 26.67 38.86 46.63
N PRO A 479 26.97 37.74 47.33
CA PRO A 479 27.92 37.78 48.44
C PRO A 479 29.35 38.15 47.99
N MET A 480 29.75 37.76 46.77
CA MET A 480 31.07 38.09 46.25
C MET A 480 31.25 39.58 45.95
N ASN A 481 30.24 40.22 45.36
CA ASN A 481 30.25 41.67 45.17
C ASN A 481 30.28 42.42 46.50
N GLY A 482 29.58 41.90 47.53
CA GLY A 482 29.66 42.43 48.90
C GLY A 482 31.07 42.33 49.51
N ILE A 483 31.76 41.19 49.32
CA ILE A 483 33.15 41.02 49.77
C ILE A 483 34.09 42.00 49.06
N ILE A 484 33.97 42.13 47.73
CA ILE A 484 34.78 43.08 46.93
C ILE A 484 34.52 44.53 47.36
N GLY A 485 33.25 44.90 47.52
CA GLY A 485 32.83 46.22 48.00
C GLY A 485 33.42 46.54 49.37
N MET A 486 33.26 45.63 50.34
CA MET A 486 33.80 45.81 51.70
C MET A 486 35.34 45.92 51.70
N THR A 487 36.03 45.08 50.91
CA THR A 487 37.49 45.19 50.79
C THR A 487 37.93 46.52 50.18
N SER A 488 37.19 47.04 49.20
CA SER A 488 37.45 48.34 48.55
C SER A 488 37.22 49.51 49.51
N ILE A 489 36.18 49.45 50.35
CA ILE A 489 35.92 50.47 51.39
C ILE A 489 37.03 50.44 52.44
N MET A 490 37.41 49.26 52.92
CA MET A 490 38.50 49.12 53.91
C MET A 490 39.84 49.62 53.37
N GLN A 491 40.11 49.46 52.07
CA GLN A 491 41.33 49.98 51.43
C GLN A 491 41.39 51.51 51.33
N ARG A 492 40.24 52.19 51.34
CA ARG A 492 40.18 53.66 51.29
C ARG A 492 40.36 54.33 52.66
N GLY A 493 40.27 53.56 53.75
CA GLY A 493 40.56 54.03 55.12
C GLY A 493 42.05 53.99 55.48
N SER A 494 42.41 54.46 56.68
CA SER A 494 43.78 54.40 57.21
C SER A 494 44.21 52.97 57.59
N VAL A 495 44.57 52.15 56.59
CA VAL A 495 45.02 50.77 56.77
C VAL A 495 46.54 50.65 56.84
N THR A 496 47.03 49.72 57.67
CA THR A 496 48.46 49.42 57.74
C THR A 496 48.95 48.68 56.48
N PRO A 497 50.24 48.76 56.10
CA PRO A 497 50.78 48.08 54.92
C PRO A 497 50.48 46.57 54.86
N LYS A 498 50.47 45.91 56.04
CA LYS A 498 50.13 44.48 56.17
C LYS A 498 48.65 44.21 55.91
N GLN A 499 47.75 45.10 56.34
CA GLN A 499 46.32 45.01 56.05
C GLN A 499 46.03 45.28 54.57
N THR A 500 46.73 46.23 53.94
CA THR A 500 46.64 46.47 52.49
C THR A 500 47.00 45.22 51.70
N GLU A 501 48.09 44.53 52.06
CA GLU A 501 48.48 43.27 51.42
C GLU A 501 47.43 42.16 51.60
N GLN A 502 46.84 42.04 52.80
CA GLN A 502 45.78 41.07 53.08
C GLN A 502 44.49 41.38 52.30
N LEU A 503 44.07 42.65 52.25
CA LEU A 503 42.90 43.08 51.48
C LEU A 503 43.10 42.84 49.98
N ASN A 504 44.30 43.11 49.45
CA ASN A 504 44.64 42.80 48.06
C ASN A 504 44.53 41.30 47.75
N LYS A 505 44.97 40.44 48.67
CA LYS A 505 44.84 38.97 48.52
C LYS A 505 43.38 38.53 48.52
N ILE A 506 42.53 39.09 49.39
CA ILE A 506 41.10 38.80 49.43
C ILE A 506 40.43 39.25 48.13
N ASN A 507 40.69 40.48 47.68
CA ASN A 507 40.11 41.01 46.45
C ASN A 507 40.52 40.18 45.22
N THR A 508 41.81 39.82 45.12
CA THR A 508 42.31 38.95 44.05
C THR A 508 41.64 37.57 44.06
N ALA A 509 41.42 36.98 45.24
CA ALA A 509 40.74 35.69 45.37
C ALA A 509 39.25 35.79 45.00
N ALA A 510 38.61 36.92 45.35
CA ALA A 510 37.22 37.18 45.06
C ALA A 510 36.95 37.39 43.57
N GLU A 511 37.75 38.23 42.92
CA GLU A 511 37.74 38.45 41.47
C GLU A 511 38.00 37.15 40.70
N HIS A 512 38.93 36.32 41.18
CA HIS A 512 39.21 35.02 40.58
C HIS A 512 37.98 34.09 40.63
N LEU A 513 37.30 33.99 41.78
CA LEU A 513 36.10 33.14 41.92
C LEU A 513 34.95 33.59 41.02
N LEU A 514 34.72 34.91 40.93
CA LEU A 514 33.74 35.48 40.00
C LEU A 514 34.07 35.15 38.54
N GLY A 515 35.35 35.18 38.18
CA GLY A 515 35.83 34.72 36.88
C GLY A 515 35.44 33.27 36.58
N ILE A 516 35.65 32.34 37.52
CA ILE A 516 35.28 30.92 37.34
C ILE A 516 33.78 30.75 37.11
N ILE A 517 32.95 31.46 37.89
CA ILE A 517 31.49 31.35 37.81
C ILE A 517 30.99 31.88 36.47
N ASN A 518 31.54 33.01 36.03
CA ASN A 518 31.21 33.59 34.72
C ASN A 518 31.63 32.65 33.58
N ASP A 519 32.80 32.00 33.68
CA ASP A 519 33.25 31.00 32.70
C ASP A 519 32.29 29.79 32.60
N ILE A 520 31.83 29.26 33.75
CA ILE A 520 30.88 28.13 33.80
C ILE A 520 29.53 28.53 33.21
N LEU A 521 29.06 29.75 33.52
CA LEU A 521 27.84 30.29 32.94
C LEU A 521 27.96 30.46 31.43
N ASP A 522 29.05 31.04 30.94
CA ASP A 522 29.28 31.27 29.51
C ASP A 522 29.26 29.94 28.75
N ILE A 523 29.92 28.89 29.26
CA ILE A 523 29.86 27.54 28.68
C ILE A 523 28.42 27.00 28.62
N SER A 524 27.67 27.16 29.70
CA SER A 524 26.30 26.67 29.83
C SER A 524 25.34 27.42 28.89
N LYS A 525 25.52 28.74 28.74
CA LYS A 525 24.74 29.59 27.82
C LYS A 525 25.01 29.22 26.37
N ILE A 526 26.27 28.95 26.02
CA ILE A 526 26.65 28.54 24.67
C ILE A 526 26.07 27.16 24.34
N GLU A 527 26.12 26.19 25.25
CA GLU A 527 25.54 24.84 25.05
C GLU A 527 24.02 24.87 24.89
N ALA A 528 23.35 25.78 25.58
CA ALA A 528 21.91 25.99 25.46
C ALA A 528 21.51 26.81 24.22
N GLY A 529 22.47 27.30 23.41
CA GLY A 529 22.22 28.17 22.27
C GLY A 529 21.68 29.56 22.64
N LYS A 530 21.88 30.00 23.90
CA LYS A 530 21.32 31.24 24.45
C LYS A 530 22.31 32.41 24.49
N LEU A 531 23.58 32.20 24.12
CA LEU A 531 24.55 33.29 24.04
C LEU A 531 24.36 34.04 22.72
N LEU A 532 23.94 35.30 22.81
CA LEU A 532 23.78 36.22 21.68
C LEU A 532 24.97 37.16 21.65
N LEU A 533 25.54 37.38 20.47
CA LEU A 533 26.61 38.36 20.26
C LEU A 533 26.03 39.76 20.11
N GLU A 534 26.67 40.74 20.72
CA GLU A 534 26.33 42.14 20.50
C GLU A 534 26.84 42.61 19.13
N GLU A 535 26.09 43.50 18.49
CA GLU A 535 26.49 44.18 17.26
C GLU A 535 26.78 45.66 17.56
N ALA A 536 28.01 45.95 17.99
CA ALA A 536 28.47 47.29 18.37
C ALA A 536 29.69 47.72 17.54
N PRO A 537 29.99 49.03 17.44
CA PRO A 537 31.21 49.51 16.79
C PRO A 537 32.47 48.96 17.46
N VAL A 538 33.33 48.31 16.68
CA VAL A 538 34.57 47.66 17.15
C VAL A 538 35.78 48.47 16.72
N SER A 539 36.54 48.96 17.70
CA SER A 539 37.85 49.55 17.46
C SER A 539 38.96 48.59 17.91
N ILE A 540 39.58 47.91 16.94
CA ILE A 540 40.62 46.92 17.18
C ILE A 540 41.83 47.51 17.93
N ASN A 541 42.24 48.73 17.57
CA ASN A 541 43.34 49.43 18.24
C ASN A 541 43.02 49.73 19.71
N LYS A 542 41.78 50.14 20.04
CA LYS A 542 41.35 50.34 21.43
C LYS A 542 41.37 49.02 22.19
N ILE A 543 40.90 47.92 21.60
CA ILE A 543 40.90 46.60 22.25
C ILE A 543 42.34 46.15 22.54
N LEU A 544 43.24 46.19 21.57
CA LEU A 544 44.65 45.80 21.77
C LEU A 544 45.35 46.69 22.82
N GLY A 545 45.07 48.00 22.78
CA GLY A 545 45.56 48.95 23.78
C GLY A 545 45.07 48.61 25.18
N ASN A 546 43.76 48.38 25.35
CA ASN A 546 43.16 48.00 26.63
C ASN A 546 43.76 46.71 27.18
N VAL A 547 43.91 45.66 26.35
CA VAL A 547 44.52 44.38 26.76
C VAL A 547 45.96 44.60 27.24
N SER A 548 46.74 45.41 26.52
CA SER A 548 48.12 45.73 26.90
C SER A 548 48.18 46.51 28.22
N THR A 549 47.31 47.52 28.40
CA THR A 549 47.21 48.30 29.64
C THR A 549 46.83 47.43 30.83
N ILE A 550 45.81 46.57 30.71
CA ILE A 550 45.36 45.65 31.77
C ILE A 550 46.49 44.73 32.23
N LEU A 551 47.34 44.29 31.30
CA LEU A 551 48.41 43.34 31.60
C LEU A 551 49.76 43.99 31.93
N SER A 552 49.85 45.32 31.86
CA SER A 552 51.09 46.08 31.99
C SER A 552 51.80 45.87 33.33
N ASP A 553 51.07 45.86 34.45
CA ASP A 553 51.65 45.66 35.78
C ASP A 553 52.21 44.24 35.95
N ARG A 554 51.51 43.21 35.44
CA ARG A 554 51.98 41.82 35.48
C ARG A 554 53.20 41.61 34.57
N SER A 555 53.18 42.23 33.40
CA SER A 555 54.28 42.22 32.44
C SER A 555 55.54 42.88 33.03
N LYS A 556 55.41 44.07 33.65
CA LYS A 556 56.51 44.77 34.32
C LYS A 556 57.06 44.00 35.52
N ALA A 557 56.19 43.42 36.34
CA ALA A 557 56.60 42.62 37.49
C ALA A 557 57.42 41.38 37.09
N LYS A 558 57.15 40.79 35.92
CA LYS A 558 57.93 39.67 35.36
C LYS A 558 59.07 40.09 34.42
N GLY A 559 59.14 41.36 34.02
CA GLY A 559 60.12 41.84 33.04
C GLY A 559 59.92 41.33 31.61
N ILE A 560 58.68 41.05 31.20
CA ILE A 560 58.33 40.48 29.88
C ILE A 560 57.66 41.57 29.04
N PRO A 561 58.30 42.17 28.02
CA PRO A 561 57.65 43.18 27.17
C PRO A 561 56.44 42.62 26.41
N ILE A 562 55.39 43.46 26.29
CA ILE A 562 54.22 43.20 25.45
C ILE A 562 54.36 44.06 24.18
N LEU A 563 54.48 43.41 23.03
CA LEU A 563 54.51 44.05 21.72
C LEU A 563 53.13 43.99 21.07
N VAL A 564 52.73 45.05 20.37
CA VAL A 564 51.46 45.10 19.63
C VAL A 564 51.76 45.34 18.16
N GLU A 565 51.33 44.43 17.31
CA GLU A 565 51.44 44.54 15.86
C GLU A 565 50.03 44.53 15.24
N SER A 566 49.68 45.57 14.50
CA SER A 566 48.39 45.67 13.81
C SER A 566 48.63 45.99 12.34
N ALA A 567 48.06 45.19 11.44
CA ALA A 567 48.07 45.46 10.01
C ALA A 567 47.05 46.57 9.64
N SER A 568 47.05 47.03 8.39
CA SER A 568 45.99 47.94 7.91
C SER A 568 44.65 47.21 7.89
N LEU A 569 43.68 47.67 8.68
CA LEU A 569 42.35 47.06 8.84
C LEU A 569 41.26 47.94 8.23
N PRO A 570 40.15 47.35 7.74
CA PRO A 570 39.00 48.13 7.28
C PRO A 570 38.42 49.01 8.40
N PRO A 571 38.00 50.26 8.11
CA PRO A 571 37.25 51.08 9.06
C PRO A 571 35.81 50.54 9.25
N ASP A 572 35.12 51.03 10.28
CA ASP A 572 33.67 50.82 10.52
C ASP A 572 33.25 49.34 10.66
N LEU A 573 33.99 48.61 11.49
CA LEU A 573 33.70 47.22 11.83
C LEU A 573 32.70 47.13 12.98
N TYR A 574 31.73 46.24 12.85
CA TYR A 574 30.71 45.95 13.87
C TYR A 574 30.79 44.49 14.33
N GLY A 575 30.62 44.29 15.64
CA GLY A 575 30.67 43.00 16.30
C GLY A 575 30.66 43.18 17.82
N ASP A 576 31.11 42.16 18.56
CA ASP A 576 31.08 42.19 20.02
C ASP A 576 32.48 42.53 20.59
N PRO A 577 32.76 43.80 20.94
CA PRO A 577 34.08 44.22 21.42
C PRO A 577 34.45 43.56 22.76
N MET A 578 33.47 43.28 23.62
CA MET A 578 33.69 42.65 24.91
C MET A 578 34.16 41.21 24.74
N ARG A 579 33.52 40.44 23.85
CA ARG A 579 33.89 39.03 23.60
C ARG A 579 35.23 38.90 22.88
N LEU A 580 35.55 39.83 21.97
CA LEU A 580 36.88 39.91 21.35
C LEU A 580 37.97 40.20 22.40
N GLN A 581 37.72 41.18 23.28
CA GLN A 581 38.64 41.52 24.37
C GLN A 581 38.82 40.34 25.35
N GLN A 582 37.73 39.64 25.70
CA GLN A 582 37.75 38.45 26.57
C GLN A 582 38.60 37.33 25.97
N ALA A 583 38.40 37.01 24.68
CA ALA A 583 39.18 36.00 23.97
C ALA A 583 40.69 36.32 23.96
N LEU A 584 41.04 37.59 23.69
CA LEU A 584 42.43 38.06 23.73
C LEU A 584 43.04 38.03 25.12
N LEU A 585 42.31 38.48 26.15
CA LEU A 585 42.77 38.44 27.55
C LEU A 585 43.04 37.01 28.02
N ASN A 586 42.20 36.04 27.61
CA ASN A 586 42.41 34.62 27.94
C ASN A 586 43.73 34.09 27.38
N TYR A 587 44.05 34.40 26.13
CA TYR A 587 45.31 34.00 25.51
C TYR A 587 46.50 34.77 26.09
N ALA A 588 46.41 36.10 26.22
CA ALA A 588 47.49 36.97 26.69
C ALA A 588 47.84 36.73 28.16
N THR A 589 46.85 36.45 29.02
CA THR A 589 47.09 36.08 30.41
C THR A 589 47.84 34.74 30.50
N ASN A 590 47.49 33.76 29.66
CA ASN A 590 48.21 32.49 29.59
C ASN A 590 49.65 32.69 29.09
N ALA A 591 49.85 33.48 28.04
CA ALA A 591 51.18 33.82 27.53
C ALA A 591 52.09 34.39 28.64
N ILE A 592 51.65 35.46 29.33
CA ILE A 592 52.43 36.07 30.43
C ILE A 592 52.64 35.08 31.59
N LYS A 593 51.68 34.20 31.85
CA LYS A 593 51.77 33.20 32.90
C LYS A 593 52.85 32.16 32.61
N PHE A 594 52.96 31.67 31.37
CA PHE A 594 53.84 30.56 30.97
C PHE A 594 55.17 30.99 30.33
N THR A 595 55.38 32.29 30.11
CA THR A 595 56.70 32.85 29.78
C THR A 595 57.42 33.29 31.07
N GLU A 596 58.67 32.84 31.25
CA GLU A 596 59.55 33.28 32.36
C GLU A 596 60.53 34.38 31.91
N LYS A 597 61.06 34.29 30.68
CA LYS A 597 61.94 35.29 30.05
C LYS A 597 61.63 35.36 28.55
N GLY A 598 61.74 36.55 27.97
CA GLY A 598 61.46 36.81 26.55
C GLY A 598 60.29 37.79 26.39
N GLU A 599 59.43 37.60 25.39
CA GLU A 599 58.41 38.59 25.01
C GLU A 599 57.05 37.95 24.68
N VAL A 600 55.99 38.76 24.75
CA VAL A 600 54.64 38.40 24.31
C VAL A 600 54.20 39.39 23.24
N THR A 601 53.72 38.91 22.10
CA THR A 601 53.27 39.73 20.98
C THR A 601 51.78 39.52 20.72
N LEU A 602 51.00 40.62 20.71
CA LEU A 602 49.61 40.66 20.28
C LEU A 602 49.56 41.08 18.81
N ARG A 603 49.03 40.22 17.93
CA ARG A 603 48.96 40.47 16.48
C ARG A 603 47.54 40.42 15.97
N VAL A 604 47.20 41.32 15.05
CA VAL A 604 45.93 41.24 14.30
C VAL A 604 46.19 41.52 12.82
N PHE A 605 45.67 40.64 11.96
CA PHE A 605 45.69 40.81 10.52
C PHE A 605 44.39 40.37 9.85
N LEU A 606 44.12 40.97 8.70
CA LEU A 606 43.00 40.61 7.83
C LEU A 606 43.30 39.27 7.17
N GLN A 607 42.43 38.29 7.36
CA GLN A 607 42.56 36.97 6.74
C GLN A 607 41.74 36.87 5.45
N GLU A 608 40.50 37.36 5.48
CA GLU A 608 39.60 37.35 4.34
C GLU A 608 38.65 38.57 4.42
N GLN A 609 38.24 39.10 3.27
CA GLN A 609 37.31 40.22 3.21
C GLN A 609 36.27 40.00 2.12
N THR A 610 35.01 40.21 2.46
CA THR A 610 33.87 40.22 1.53
C THR A 610 33.28 41.63 1.42
N GLU A 611 32.21 41.80 0.63
CA GLU A 611 31.49 43.08 0.55
C GLU A 611 30.95 43.49 1.92
N ASP A 612 30.31 42.57 2.64
CA ASP A 612 29.58 42.86 3.88
C ASP A 612 30.32 42.49 5.18
N ALA A 613 31.45 41.78 5.11
CA ALA A 613 32.19 41.34 6.31
C ALA A 613 33.71 41.30 6.13
N ALA A 614 34.44 41.32 7.24
CA ALA A 614 35.88 41.13 7.32
C ALA A 614 36.21 40.04 8.35
N LEU A 615 36.88 38.98 7.91
CA LEU A 615 37.39 37.94 8.78
C LEU A 615 38.78 38.35 9.28
N LEU A 616 38.85 38.71 10.56
CA LEU A 616 40.11 39.08 11.21
C LEU A 616 40.69 37.90 11.98
N ARG A 617 42.01 37.77 11.94
CA ARG A 617 42.76 36.80 12.74
C ARG A 617 43.52 37.52 13.85
N PHE A 618 43.25 37.11 15.07
CA PHE A 618 43.86 37.59 16.29
C PHE A 618 44.83 36.53 16.80
N GLU A 619 46.07 36.92 17.09
CA GLU A 619 47.10 36.02 17.59
C GLU A 619 47.76 36.58 18.85
N VAL A 620 48.10 35.67 19.76
CA VAL A 620 48.96 35.94 20.90
C VAL A 620 50.13 34.96 20.80
N ARG A 621 51.32 35.52 20.57
CA ARG A 621 52.57 34.76 20.49
C ARG A 621 53.40 35.00 21.74
N ASP A 622 53.91 33.93 22.33
CA ASP A 622 54.80 33.99 23.48
C ASP A 622 56.08 33.18 23.21
N THR A 623 57.17 33.53 23.89
CA THR A 623 58.47 32.82 23.82
C THR A 623 58.69 31.91 25.05
N GLY A 624 57.60 31.40 25.64
CA GLY A 624 57.63 30.61 26.86
C GLY A 624 57.99 29.14 26.66
N ILE A 625 57.56 28.29 27.59
CA ILE A 625 57.94 26.87 27.67
C ILE A 625 57.51 26.02 26.48
N GLY A 626 56.54 26.49 25.68
CA GLY A 626 55.92 25.73 24.60
C GLY A 626 55.16 24.49 25.09
N ILE A 627 54.45 23.82 24.18
CA ILE A 627 53.54 22.70 24.50
C ILE A 627 53.87 21.48 23.62
N PRO A 628 53.98 20.27 24.19
CA PRO A 628 54.17 19.02 23.43
C PRO A 628 53.01 18.73 22.46
N ALA A 629 53.34 18.16 21.29
CA ALA A 629 52.36 17.87 20.24
C ALA A 629 51.23 16.93 20.67
N GLU A 630 51.50 16.03 21.61
CA GLU A 630 50.52 15.11 22.20
C GLU A 630 49.45 15.80 23.06
N THR A 631 49.77 16.97 23.63
CA THR A 631 48.85 17.74 24.48
C THR A 631 47.97 18.69 23.66
N LEU A 632 48.41 19.10 22.46
CA LEU A 632 47.71 20.09 21.63
C LEU A 632 46.22 19.78 21.33
N PRO A 633 45.81 18.53 21.02
CA PRO A 633 44.40 18.22 20.70
C PRO A 633 43.43 18.43 21.88
N GLN A 634 43.94 18.34 23.11
CA GLN A 634 43.18 18.35 24.36
C GLN A 634 43.04 19.77 24.95
N LEU A 635 43.90 20.72 24.57
CA LEU A 635 43.96 22.07 25.16
C LEU A 635 42.64 22.86 25.11
N PHE A 636 41.78 22.58 24.13
CA PHE A 636 40.52 23.29 23.95
C PHE A 636 39.29 22.54 24.52
N SER A 637 39.47 21.38 25.14
CA SER A 637 38.41 20.68 25.87
C SER A 637 38.08 21.41 27.17
N ALA A 638 36.83 21.37 27.61
CA ALA A 638 36.46 21.98 28.88
C ALA A 638 37.06 21.20 30.06
N PHE A 639 37.59 21.92 31.06
CA PHE A 639 38.18 21.37 32.29
C PHE A 639 39.50 20.59 32.11
N GLU A 640 40.11 20.59 30.93
CA GLU A 640 41.43 19.97 30.72
C GLU A 640 42.58 20.93 31.05
N GLN A 641 43.63 20.42 31.69
CA GLN A 641 44.86 21.14 32.03
C GLN A 641 46.07 20.32 31.58
N ALA A 642 47.11 20.98 31.05
CA ALA A 642 48.31 20.30 30.53
C ALA A 642 49.19 19.64 31.59
N ASP A 643 48.98 19.93 32.88
CA ASP A 643 49.79 19.44 34.00
C ASP A 643 48.89 18.66 34.99
N ASN A 644 48.95 17.32 34.94
CA ASN A 644 48.20 16.44 35.84
C ASN A 644 48.87 16.27 37.22
N SER A 645 49.96 17.00 37.51
CA SER A 645 50.69 16.90 38.78
C SER A 645 50.02 17.73 39.90
N THR A 646 49.94 17.16 41.11
CA THR A 646 49.29 17.77 42.28
C THR A 646 50.04 18.97 42.87
N THR A 647 51.26 19.26 42.39
CA THR A 647 52.10 20.40 42.79
C THR A 647 51.78 21.65 41.96
N ARG A 648 50.79 22.44 42.39
CA ARG A 648 50.34 23.65 41.67
C ARG A 648 51.38 24.78 41.69
N LYS A 649 52.21 24.89 40.66
CA LYS A 649 52.98 26.12 40.36
C LYS A 649 52.15 27.12 39.51
N TYR A 650 51.16 26.65 38.75
CA TYR A 650 50.43 27.45 37.75
C TYR A 650 48.92 27.11 37.65
N GLY A 651 48.09 27.44 38.65
CA GLY A 651 46.64 27.13 38.65
C GLY A 651 45.77 28.00 37.71
N GLY A 652 44.67 27.43 37.15
CA GLY A 652 43.62 28.09 36.36
C GLY A 652 42.35 27.23 36.29
N THR A 653 41.28 27.66 35.60
CA THR A 653 40.00 26.90 35.51
C THR A 653 39.98 25.82 34.43
N GLY A 654 40.86 25.92 33.42
CA GLY A 654 40.80 25.07 32.22
C GLY A 654 39.62 25.39 31.29
N LEU A 655 38.90 26.50 31.51
CA LEU A 655 37.73 26.87 30.72
C LEU A 655 38.02 27.93 29.66
N GLY A 656 39.01 28.81 29.90
CA GLY A 656 39.29 29.96 29.02
C GLY A 656 39.54 29.60 27.55
N LEU A 657 40.33 28.55 27.26
CA LEU A 657 40.58 28.11 25.87
C LEU A 657 39.32 27.51 25.23
N ALA A 658 38.57 26.70 25.97
CA ALA A 658 37.31 26.12 25.50
C ALA A 658 36.26 27.19 25.20
N ILE A 659 36.17 28.24 26.03
CA ILE A 659 35.31 29.41 25.81
C ILE A 659 35.75 30.18 24.58
N THR A 660 37.05 30.50 24.44
CA THR A 660 37.56 31.21 23.26
C THR A 660 37.26 30.47 21.95
N ARG A 661 37.42 29.13 21.92
CA ARG A 661 37.06 28.32 20.75
C ARG A 661 35.57 28.38 20.41
N ARG A 662 34.71 28.40 21.42
CA ARG A 662 33.26 28.50 21.23
C ARG A 662 32.84 29.91 20.79
N LEU A 663 33.41 30.95 21.40
CA LEU A 663 33.17 32.35 20.99
C LEU A 663 33.61 32.59 19.55
N ALA A 664 34.78 32.08 19.13
CA ALA A 664 35.24 32.17 17.76
C ALA A 664 34.24 31.56 16.77
N ARG A 665 33.69 30.38 17.09
CA ARG A 665 32.65 29.74 16.25
C ARG A 665 31.35 30.54 16.19
N LEU A 666 30.92 31.12 17.31
CA LEU A 666 29.73 32.00 17.32
C LEU A 666 29.96 33.26 16.48
N MET A 667 31.17 33.80 16.48
CA MET A 667 31.58 34.93 15.62
C MET A 667 31.87 34.50 14.16
N GLY A 668 31.50 33.30 13.73
CA GLY A 668 31.70 32.82 12.35
C GLY A 668 33.15 32.47 12.00
N GLY A 669 34.01 32.26 13.00
CA GLY A 669 35.43 31.92 12.83
C GLY A 669 35.87 30.61 13.51
N GLN A 670 37.17 30.47 13.71
CA GLN A 670 37.84 29.27 14.24
C GLN A 670 38.91 29.66 15.28
N ALA A 671 39.41 28.70 16.05
CA ALA A 671 40.50 28.92 17.00
C ALA A 671 41.49 27.75 16.96
N GLY A 672 42.76 28.04 17.23
CA GLY A 672 43.83 27.05 17.19
C GLY A 672 45.09 27.51 17.92
N VAL A 673 46.09 26.63 17.90
CA VAL A 673 47.38 26.84 18.55
C VAL A 673 48.49 26.19 17.72
N GLU A 674 49.62 26.86 17.65
CA GLU A 674 50.87 26.34 17.10
C GLU A 674 51.94 26.47 18.19
N SER A 675 52.59 25.37 18.57
CA SER A 675 53.58 25.43 19.64
C SER A 675 54.65 24.36 19.48
N THR A 676 55.87 24.71 19.87
CA THR A 676 57.02 23.82 19.91
C THR A 676 57.64 23.90 21.31
N PRO A 677 57.87 22.78 22.01
CA PRO A 677 58.50 22.77 23.33
C PRO A 677 59.82 23.55 23.33
N GLY A 678 59.98 24.46 24.29
CA GLY A 678 61.15 25.32 24.47
C GLY A 678 61.26 26.54 23.53
N ALA A 679 60.36 26.67 22.54
CA ALA A 679 60.37 27.79 21.59
C ALA A 679 59.15 28.73 21.69
N GLY A 680 58.18 28.39 22.55
CA GLY A 680 56.97 29.18 22.80
C GLY A 680 55.72 28.68 22.09
N SER A 681 54.64 29.47 22.16
CA SER A 681 53.33 29.15 21.59
C SER A 681 52.73 30.35 20.84
N THR A 682 51.94 30.07 19.82
CA THR A 682 51.08 31.05 19.12
C THR A 682 49.65 30.56 19.20
N PHE A 683 48.85 31.22 20.03
CA PHE A 683 47.41 30.98 20.14
C PHE A 683 46.67 31.95 19.24
N TRP A 684 45.69 31.46 18.50
CA TRP A 684 44.97 32.28 17.54
C TRP A 684 43.47 32.00 17.52
N PHE A 685 42.70 33.01 17.13
CA PHE A 685 41.30 32.85 16.77
C PHE A 685 40.93 33.81 15.63
N THR A 686 39.88 33.46 14.88
CA THR A 686 39.29 34.31 13.85
C THR A 686 37.89 34.74 14.25
N ALA A 687 37.51 35.95 13.84
CA ALA A 687 36.18 36.50 14.05
C ALA A 687 35.74 37.26 12.79
N SER A 688 34.51 36.98 12.34
CA SER A 688 33.86 37.69 11.23
C SER A 688 33.19 38.94 11.77
N LEU A 689 33.62 40.11 11.32
CA LEU A 689 33.08 41.41 11.70
C LEU A 689 32.31 42.02 10.53
N ILE A 690 31.15 42.60 10.82
CA ILE A 690 30.28 43.19 9.81
C ILE A 690 30.86 44.55 9.38
N LYS A 691 30.90 44.81 8.08
CA LYS A 691 31.25 46.11 7.52
C LYS A 691 29.96 46.88 7.26
N LYS A 692 29.77 48.03 7.92
CA LYS A 692 28.67 48.94 7.57
C LYS A 692 29.21 50.12 6.79
N SER A 693 28.96 50.15 5.49
CA SER A 693 29.28 51.28 4.63
C SER A 693 28.23 52.38 4.79
N GLY A 694 28.64 53.54 5.31
CA GLY A 694 27.90 54.78 5.06
C GLY A 694 27.07 55.39 6.20
N GLU A 695 27.48 55.27 7.46
CA GLU A 695 27.12 56.28 8.47
C GLU A 695 28.38 56.72 9.20
N SER A 696 28.85 57.90 8.82
CA SER A 696 29.96 58.61 9.45
C SER A 696 29.70 58.71 10.95
N ALA A 697 30.48 57.99 11.75
CA ALA A 697 30.64 58.24 13.18
C ALA A 697 31.43 59.55 13.40
N LEU A 698 30.82 60.67 13.03
CA LEU A 698 31.12 61.99 13.58
C LEU A 698 30.35 62.13 14.90
N ALA A 699 30.74 61.34 15.91
CA ALA A 699 30.47 61.63 17.31
C ALA A 699 31.30 60.70 18.21
N SER A 700 31.74 61.23 19.35
CA SER A 700 32.40 60.53 20.46
C SER A 700 33.89 60.18 20.29
N ASN A 701 34.76 61.18 20.35
CA ASN A 701 36.13 60.96 20.81
C ASN A 701 36.71 62.18 21.60
N THR A 702 35.88 63.03 22.22
CA THR A 702 36.41 64.18 22.98
C THR A 702 35.60 64.66 24.20
N GLU A 703 34.60 63.94 24.70
CA GLU A 703 33.72 64.48 25.77
C GLU A 703 33.69 63.70 27.11
N ASN A 704 34.44 62.60 27.26
CA ASN A 704 34.26 61.74 28.45
C ASN A 704 34.93 62.25 29.74
N ALA A 705 35.87 63.20 29.66
CA ALA A 705 36.43 63.85 30.85
C ALA A 705 35.75 65.20 31.18
N ASP A 706 34.85 65.70 30.32
CA ASP A 706 34.19 67.00 30.48
C ASP A 706 32.70 66.86 30.85
N ALA A 707 32.09 65.68 30.69
CA ALA A 707 30.66 65.49 30.93
C ALA A 707 30.23 65.81 32.38
N GLU A 708 31.02 65.40 33.38
CA GLU A 708 30.73 65.73 34.79
C GLU A 708 30.84 67.25 35.05
N ALA A 709 31.86 67.91 34.49
CA ALA A 709 32.06 69.35 34.62
C ALA A 709 30.94 70.15 33.93
N VAL A 710 30.50 69.72 32.76
CA VAL A 710 29.39 70.30 32.00
C VAL A 710 28.07 70.12 32.74
N ILE A 711 27.80 68.94 33.31
CA ILE A 711 26.63 68.70 34.17
C ILE A 711 26.63 69.68 35.36
N ARG A 712 27.77 69.80 36.04
CA ARG A 712 27.93 70.68 37.20
C ARG A 712 27.73 72.16 36.86
N GLN A 713 28.09 72.58 35.64
CA GLN A 713 27.92 73.97 35.21
C GLN A 713 26.50 74.30 34.69
N ARG A 714 25.88 73.38 33.94
CA ARG A 714 24.64 73.67 33.17
C ARG A 714 23.38 73.09 33.78
N PHE A 715 23.49 72.04 34.59
CA PHE A 715 22.36 71.28 35.10
C PHE A 715 22.36 71.16 36.63
N HIS A 716 23.10 72.04 37.30
CA HIS A 716 23.15 72.13 38.76
C HIS A 716 21.75 72.22 39.40
N GLY A 717 21.52 71.47 40.47
CA GLY A 717 20.25 71.45 41.21
C GLY A 717 19.11 70.72 40.50
N ARG A 718 19.35 70.02 39.39
CA ARG A 718 18.34 69.14 38.78
C ARG A 718 18.12 67.92 39.67
N HIS A 719 16.85 67.55 39.85
CA HIS A 719 16.47 66.39 40.64
C HIS A 719 16.62 65.09 39.85
N ILE A 720 17.39 64.14 40.38
CA ILE A 720 17.55 62.79 39.84
C ILE A 720 17.02 61.78 40.84
N LEU A 721 16.29 60.78 40.36
CA LEU A 721 15.86 59.65 41.19
C LEU A 721 16.73 58.43 40.88
N VAL A 722 17.29 57.80 41.91
CA VAL A 722 18.02 56.53 41.80
C VAL A 722 17.22 55.44 42.52
N VAL A 723 16.84 54.40 41.79
CA VAL A 723 16.04 53.28 42.31
C VAL A 723 16.85 52.01 42.19
N ASP A 724 17.22 51.41 43.33
CA ASP A 724 17.99 50.17 43.41
C ASP A 724 17.68 49.51 44.76
N ASP A 725 17.50 48.20 44.82
CA ASP A 725 17.16 47.49 46.05
C ASP A 725 18.37 47.28 46.98
N GLU A 726 19.57 47.29 46.41
CA GLU A 726 20.82 47.14 47.15
C GLU A 726 21.28 48.49 47.74
N PRO A 727 21.34 48.64 49.08
CA PRO A 727 21.71 49.89 49.75
C PRO A 727 23.05 50.48 49.27
N LEU A 728 24.03 49.61 48.99
CA LEU A 728 25.35 50.03 48.53
C LEU A 728 25.31 50.66 47.13
N ASN A 729 24.50 50.14 46.22
CA ASN A 729 24.37 50.70 44.87
C ASN A 729 23.71 52.08 44.93
N ARG A 730 22.67 52.22 45.77
CA ARG A 730 22.02 53.51 46.04
C ARG A 730 23.02 54.53 46.58
N GLU A 731 23.82 54.15 47.58
CA GLU A 731 24.80 55.04 48.20
C GLU A 731 25.87 55.50 47.21
N VAL A 732 26.44 54.57 46.42
CA VAL A 732 27.48 54.89 45.42
C VAL A 732 26.94 55.80 44.32
N ALA A 733 25.76 55.50 43.76
CA ALA A 733 25.17 56.33 42.72
C ALA A 733 24.76 57.71 43.24
N HIS A 734 24.23 57.77 44.48
CA HIS A 734 23.90 59.02 45.16
C HIS A 734 25.14 59.91 45.33
N GLU A 735 26.23 59.39 45.89
CA GLU A 735 27.47 60.17 46.06
C GLU A 735 28.03 60.67 44.71
N GLN A 736 28.04 59.84 43.68
CA GLN A 736 28.56 60.23 42.36
C GLN A 736 27.76 61.38 41.74
N LEU A 737 26.43 61.27 41.73
CA LEU A 737 25.55 62.29 41.14
C LEU A 737 25.52 63.57 41.99
N GLN A 738 25.54 63.46 43.31
CA GLN A 738 25.58 64.61 44.21
C GLN A 738 26.88 65.41 44.07
N ASN A 739 28.02 64.73 43.91
CA ASN A 739 29.32 65.39 43.65
C ASN A 739 29.33 66.17 42.33
N ALA A 740 28.49 65.80 41.35
CA ALA A 740 28.29 66.55 40.12
C ALA A 740 27.33 67.75 40.25
N GLY A 741 26.87 68.09 41.46
CA GLY A 741 26.01 69.24 41.74
C GLY A 741 24.51 68.99 41.47
N LEU A 742 24.09 67.73 41.42
CA LEU A 742 22.69 67.32 41.24
C LEU A 742 22.03 67.04 42.59
N ASP A 743 20.72 67.23 42.67
CA ASP A 743 19.92 66.86 43.85
C ASP A 743 19.40 65.43 43.64
N VAL A 744 19.82 64.49 44.49
CA VAL A 744 19.53 63.07 44.27
C VAL A 744 18.58 62.56 45.34
N ASP A 745 17.44 62.02 44.93
CA ASP A 745 16.58 61.21 45.79
C ASP A 745 16.83 59.74 45.49
N THR A 746 16.67 58.87 46.50
CA THR A 746 16.83 57.43 46.35
C THR A 746 15.56 56.69 46.77
N ALA A 747 15.27 55.57 46.10
CA ALA A 747 14.15 54.68 46.43
C ALA A 747 14.64 53.22 46.43
N GLU A 748 14.08 52.40 47.32
CA GLU A 748 14.50 51.00 47.54
C GLU A 748 13.76 50.02 46.63
N ASP A 749 12.61 50.41 46.07
CA ASP A 749 11.87 49.59 45.12
C ASP A 749 11.05 50.43 44.11
N GLY A 750 10.46 49.74 43.14
CA GLY A 750 9.65 50.37 42.10
C GLY A 750 8.37 51.03 42.63
N ALA A 751 7.81 50.55 43.74
CA ALA A 751 6.57 51.09 44.30
C ALA A 751 6.83 52.45 44.97
N GLU A 752 7.92 52.53 45.72
CA GLU A 752 8.41 53.78 46.30
C GLU A 752 8.76 54.79 45.19
N ALA A 753 9.43 54.34 44.11
CA ALA A 753 9.74 55.18 42.96
C ALA A 753 8.49 55.79 42.30
N VAL A 754 7.43 54.98 42.10
CA VAL A 754 6.15 55.47 41.57
C VAL A 754 5.50 56.49 42.52
N VAL A 755 5.55 56.26 43.83
CA VAL A 755 5.03 57.22 44.83
C VAL A 755 5.80 58.53 44.77
N MET A 756 7.14 58.49 44.73
CA MET A 756 7.98 59.68 44.62
C MET A 756 7.72 60.45 43.32
N ALA A 757 7.62 59.74 42.18
CA ALA A 757 7.32 60.33 40.88
C ALA A 757 5.92 60.99 40.83
N ARG A 758 4.95 60.58 41.65
CA ARG A 758 3.65 61.26 41.74
C ARG A 758 3.71 62.60 42.47
N HIS A 759 4.68 62.79 43.37
CA HIS A 759 4.76 63.97 44.24
C HIS A 759 5.81 64.99 43.79
N LYS A 760 6.83 64.56 43.05
CA LYS A 760 7.95 65.39 42.59
C LYS A 760 8.18 65.14 41.10
N ASN A 761 8.76 66.10 40.40
CA ASN A 761 9.19 65.96 39.00
C ASN A 761 10.72 65.75 38.95
N TYR A 762 11.16 64.64 38.34
CA TYR A 762 12.57 64.32 38.14
C TYR A 762 13.03 64.68 36.72
N ALA A 763 14.29 65.08 36.59
CA ALA A 763 14.93 65.33 35.30
C ALA A 763 15.47 64.05 34.65
N ALA A 764 15.81 63.03 35.45
CA ALA A 764 16.06 61.67 34.99
C ALA A 764 15.81 60.68 36.13
N ILE A 765 15.53 59.42 35.77
CA ILE A 765 15.37 58.32 36.71
C ILE A 765 16.33 57.19 36.31
N PHE A 766 17.17 56.76 37.23
CA PHE A 766 17.93 55.52 37.12
C PHE A 766 17.15 54.41 37.81
N MET A 767 16.78 53.36 37.07
CA MET A 767 15.83 52.34 37.52
C MET A 767 16.44 50.94 37.42
N ASP A 768 16.72 50.27 38.54
CA ASP A 768 17.07 48.85 38.51
C ASP A 768 15.90 48.01 37.96
N MET A 769 16.21 47.03 37.12
CA MET A 769 15.21 46.15 36.53
C MET A 769 14.66 45.14 37.53
N GLN A 770 15.49 44.67 38.46
CA GLN A 770 15.17 43.54 39.34
C GLN A 770 15.15 43.99 40.79
N MET A 771 13.96 44.33 41.29
CA MET A 771 13.75 44.79 42.66
C MET A 771 12.58 44.03 43.30
N PRO A 772 12.57 43.87 44.64
CA PRO A 772 11.43 43.29 45.36
C PRO A 772 10.21 44.22 45.30
N ASN A 773 9.03 43.68 45.61
CA ASN A 773 7.71 44.35 45.58
C ASN A 773 7.22 44.78 44.20
N MET A 774 7.96 45.65 43.49
CA MET A 774 7.64 46.11 42.14
C MET A 774 8.92 46.19 41.31
N ASP A 775 8.94 45.48 40.19
CA ASP A 775 10.09 45.47 39.29
C ASP A 775 10.20 46.78 38.50
N GLY A 776 11.38 47.05 37.94
CA GLY A 776 11.64 48.30 37.24
C GLY A 776 10.80 48.49 35.98
N LEU A 777 10.34 47.40 35.34
CA LEU A 777 9.53 47.47 34.12
C LEU A 777 8.11 47.93 34.45
N ASP A 778 7.50 47.34 35.48
CA ASP A 778 6.17 47.72 35.95
C ASP A 778 6.17 49.12 36.57
N ALA A 779 7.23 49.46 37.31
CA ALA A 779 7.42 50.83 37.81
C ALA A 779 7.52 51.83 36.66
N THR A 780 8.29 51.52 35.61
CA THR A 780 8.40 52.40 34.43
C THR A 780 7.06 52.60 33.75
N ARG A 781 6.28 51.52 33.51
CA ARG A 781 4.95 51.62 32.90
C ARG A 781 4.03 52.54 33.72
N GLN A 782 4.04 52.39 35.04
CA GLN A 782 3.24 53.22 35.93
C GLN A 782 3.72 54.68 35.98
N ILE A 783 5.03 54.92 35.94
CA ILE A 783 5.59 56.28 35.89
C ILE A 783 5.23 56.95 34.57
N ARG A 784 5.24 56.22 33.44
CA ARG A 784 4.84 56.74 32.13
C ARG A 784 3.37 57.17 32.04
N GLU A 785 2.50 56.62 32.89
CA GLU A 785 1.10 57.04 33.00
C GLU A 785 0.92 58.35 33.80
N ILE A 786 1.96 58.81 34.51
CA ILE A 786 1.92 60.07 35.27
C ILE A 786 2.12 61.25 34.33
N SER A 787 1.22 62.24 34.38
CA SER A 787 1.34 63.46 33.59
C SER A 787 2.67 64.19 33.91
N GLY A 788 3.45 64.49 32.88
CA GLY A 788 4.78 65.12 33.00
C GLY A 788 5.97 64.16 32.91
N TYR A 789 5.73 62.84 32.92
CA TYR A 789 6.78 61.82 32.82
C TYR A 789 6.86 61.11 31.47
N LEU A 790 6.10 61.55 30.47
CA LEU A 790 6.13 60.94 29.14
C LEU A 790 7.53 61.05 28.50
N ASP A 791 8.17 62.21 28.63
CA ASP A 791 9.45 62.53 28.00
C ASP A 791 10.64 62.55 28.99
N THR A 792 10.40 62.27 30.27
CA THR A 792 11.46 62.23 31.29
C THR A 792 12.34 61.00 31.07
N PRO A 793 13.66 61.12 30.92
CA PRO A 793 14.53 59.97 30.68
C PRO A 793 14.52 58.97 31.84
N ILE A 794 14.13 57.72 31.57
CA ILE A 794 14.22 56.58 32.48
C ILE A 794 15.29 55.63 31.94
N ILE A 795 16.42 55.56 32.64
CA ILE A 795 17.61 54.81 32.27
C ILE A 795 17.65 53.52 33.12
N ALA A 796 17.52 52.38 32.46
CA ALA A 796 17.55 51.07 33.11
C ALA A 796 18.95 50.80 33.71
N ILE A 797 19.03 50.26 34.91
CA ILE A 797 20.25 49.66 35.45
C ILE A 797 20.06 48.15 35.44
N THR A 798 20.95 47.39 34.80
CA THR A 798 20.84 45.93 34.70
C THR A 798 22.15 45.20 34.99
N GLY A 799 22.05 44.07 35.69
CA GLY A 799 23.18 43.14 35.88
C GLY A 799 23.41 42.15 34.73
N ASN A 800 22.57 42.17 33.69
CA ASN A 800 22.62 41.28 32.53
C ASN A 800 22.47 42.07 31.23
N ALA A 801 23.48 41.99 30.34
CA ALA A 801 23.48 42.65 29.03
C ALA A 801 22.77 41.83 27.93
N PHE A 802 21.66 41.16 28.23
CA PHE A 802 20.95 40.37 27.21
C PHE A 802 20.07 41.27 26.32
N SER A 803 20.07 41.01 25.01
CA SER A 803 19.24 41.73 24.03
C SER A 803 17.73 41.61 24.28
N GLU A 804 17.29 40.51 24.89
CA GLU A 804 15.88 40.29 25.28
C GLU A 804 15.48 41.19 26.45
N ASP A 805 16.37 41.43 27.41
CA ASP A 805 16.14 42.37 28.52
C ASP A 805 16.13 43.82 28.01
N LYS A 806 17.03 44.18 27.08
CA LYS A 806 17.00 45.49 26.40
C LYS A 806 15.70 45.73 25.65
N LYS A 807 15.18 44.71 24.95
CA LYS A 807 13.89 44.78 24.25
C LYS A 807 12.74 45.01 25.24
N ARG A 808 12.73 44.29 26.35
CA ARG A 808 11.72 44.45 27.43
C ARG A 808 11.78 45.83 28.07
N CYS A 809 12.97 46.41 28.26
CA CYS A 809 13.12 47.79 28.76
C CYS A 809 12.48 48.82 27.83
N ILE A 810 12.80 48.74 26.53
CA ILE A 810 12.25 49.66 25.53
C ILE A 810 10.73 49.47 25.41
N GLU A 811 10.24 48.22 25.39
CA GLU A 811 8.79 47.93 25.36
C GLU A 811 8.05 48.41 26.61
N ALA A 812 8.72 48.47 27.77
CA ALA A 812 8.17 49.05 29.00
C ALA A 812 8.21 50.60 29.02
N GLY A 813 8.91 51.21 28.05
CA GLY A 813 9.03 52.66 27.90
C GLY A 813 10.28 53.27 28.52
N MET A 814 11.33 52.49 28.82
CA MET A 814 12.64 53.02 29.24
C MET A 814 13.42 53.55 28.01
N ASP A 815 14.23 54.58 28.23
CA ASP A 815 14.90 55.34 27.16
C ASP A 815 16.32 54.86 26.86
N ASP A 816 17.02 54.35 27.87
CA ASP A 816 18.41 53.87 27.75
C ASP A 816 18.72 52.84 28.84
N PHE A 817 19.94 52.32 28.86
CA PHE A 817 20.38 51.35 29.87
C PHE A 817 21.86 51.48 30.25
N LEU A 818 22.19 51.06 31.48
CA LEU A 818 23.52 50.95 32.05
C LEU A 818 23.72 49.56 32.63
N THR A 819 24.88 48.96 32.39
CA THR A 819 25.24 47.64 32.94
C THR A 819 25.96 47.79 34.28
N LYS A 820 25.59 47.00 35.29
CA LYS A 820 26.34 46.90 36.56
C LYS A 820 27.66 46.13 36.33
N PRO A 821 28.80 46.55 36.92
CA PRO A 821 28.97 47.72 37.79
C PRO A 821 28.97 49.03 37.00
N ILE A 822 28.34 50.08 37.57
CA ILE A 822 28.23 51.39 36.93
C ILE A 822 29.57 52.13 37.06
N TYR A 823 30.16 52.51 35.93
CA TYR A 823 31.38 53.31 35.88
C TYR A 823 31.04 54.81 35.73
N PRO A 824 31.68 55.73 36.49
CA PRO A 824 31.37 57.16 36.47
C PRO A 824 31.35 57.79 35.07
N GLU A 825 32.32 57.44 34.22
CA GLU A 825 32.42 57.98 32.86
C GLU A 825 31.19 57.65 32.00
N VAL A 826 30.65 56.44 32.14
CA VAL A 826 29.48 55.96 31.39
C VAL A 826 28.20 56.54 31.99
N LEU A 827 28.14 56.67 33.32
CA LEU A 827 27.04 57.31 34.04
C LEU A 827 26.85 58.76 33.59
N PHE A 828 27.90 59.58 33.65
CA PHE A 828 27.81 61.01 33.33
C PHE A 828 27.61 61.27 31.84
N SER A 829 28.27 60.52 30.95
CA SER A 829 28.07 60.69 29.50
C SER A 829 26.65 60.31 29.06
N THR A 830 26.07 59.27 29.65
CA THR A 830 24.68 58.87 29.39
C THR A 830 23.71 59.91 29.94
N LEU A 831 23.92 60.36 31.18
CA LEU A 831 23.06 61.37 31.80
C LEU A 831 23.09 62.71 31.04
N LEU A 832 24.27 63.21 30.67
CA LEU A 832 24.43 64.45 29.92
C LEU A 832 23.65 64.42 28.61
N ARG A 833 23.78 63.32 27.85
CA ARG A 833 23.08 63.11 26.57
C ARG A 833 21.55 63.24 26.70
N TRP A 834 20.99 62.79 27.81
CA TRP A 834 19.55 62.86 28.06
C TRP A 834 19.13 64.21 28.63
N LEU A 835 19.92 64.80 29.53
CA LEU A 835 19.65 66.13 30.06
C LEU A 835 19.69 67.23 28.98
N GLU A 836 20.53 67.09 27.96
CA GLU A 836 20.59 68.04 26.84
C GLU A 836 19.38 67.98 25.89
N LYS A 837 18.63 66.88 25.89
CA LYS A 837 17.44 66.69 25.06
C LYS A 837 16.16 67.22 25.71
N LEU A 838 16.20 67.52 27.02
CA LEU A 838 15.05 68.09 27.70
C LEU A 838 14.78 69.51 27.18
N PRO A 839 13.51 69.87 26.91
CA PRO A 839 13.17 71.25 26.55
C PRO A 839 13.59 72.20 27.69
N LYS A 840 14.17 73.35 27.31
CA LYS A 840 14.73 74.34 28.25
C LYS A 840 13.71 74.91 29.21
#